data_AF-A0A834Z3W5-F1
#
_entry.id   AF-A0A834Z3W5-F1
#
_cell.length_a   1.000
_cell.length_b   1.000
_cell.length_c   1.000
_cell.angle_alpha   90.00
_cell.angle_beta   90.00
_cell.angle_gamma   90.00
#
_symmetry.space_group_name_H-M   'P 1'
#
loop_
_entity.id
_entity.type
_entity.pdbx_description
1 polymer ?
#
loop_
_entity_poly.entity_id
_entity_poly.type
_entity_poly.pdbx_seq_one_letter_code
_entity_poly.pdbx_strand_id
1 'polypeptide(L)'
;MADGTRLSQLTDSVNLIKESQQRILDELVQQLGFLATSYESLNRNQYRERGKHSAGRSVNRNDDLIPNETMGIHTRMIQLDFPRFDGTDPSGWLYRAHQFLAYHQTPLQQRLMIASFHLEGKALPWFHWMENSGALTSWDAFPRSLQTRFGPIEFDDPVEALTKLCQNSTVDEYQTRFENLAKQTEGLSEPFMEEKINYRRGPLRNAFSHASTLPSSVPTVVRKPFAPVQRLTQSQMKDRRDQGLCYNCDEKWTPAHRYPKPEISLHAIAGALSPQTMRLTGSIQKLPVVVLIDFGSTHNFLDPVISTRAGLPTLPNGQFEVTVANGEKLSGQGRCNGVTLSLQSQRITTDFYLLTLGGCDVVLGELGGQAIPLLGMGTAAYPFIASEATKLSVLHAIELGYRHFDTAAVYQSEKPLGEAICLGSIKSRDELFITSKLWCTNAHHHLVLPALQETLQNLQLEYIDLYLIHLPVSLKPGERVVPFKKEDLLPMDFKSVWEAMEECWKLGLTKSIGVSNFSCKKLEKLLAVAKIPPAVNQVEMNPLWQQKKLRQFCKEKGIHVTAYSPLGAKGVFWGTNKVMECEVLEEIARAKGKTVAQVCLRWVYEQGVSVLVKSFNKDRIKENLEIFDWTLSQEELQKIDLIPQHKGFPALELISDEGPYKSLEELWDGEINI
;
A
#
# COMPACT_ATOMS: atom_id res chain seq x y z
N MET A 1 -67.18 24.16 -9.52
CA MET A 1 -67.03 23.90 -8.06
C MET A 1 -65.76 23.13 -7.70
N ALA A 2 -64.80 22.89 -8.61
CA ALA A 2 -63.60 22.10 -8.32
C ALA A 2 -62.31 22.92 -8.05
N ASP A 3 -62.26 24.21 -8.44
CA ASP A 3 -61.05 25.04 -8.25
C ASP A 3 -60.93 25.68 -6.86
N GLY A 4 -62.05 25.86 -6.14
CA GLY A 4 -62.03 26.44 -4.79
C GLY A 4 -61.40 25.53 -3.74
N THR A 5 -61.50 24.21 -3.93
CA THR A 5 -61.07 23.19 -2.95
C THR A 5 -59.56 22.96 -2.96
N ARG A 6 -58.91 23.15 -4.12
CA ARG A 6 -57.46 22.94 -4.26
C ARG A 6 -56.65 24.13 -3.73
N LEU A 7 -57.21 25.34 -3.86
CA LEU A 7 -56.61 26.56 -3.31
C LEU A 7 -56.68 26.59 -1.78
N SER A 8 -57.77 26.08 -1.18
CA SER A 8 -57.87 25.99 0.28
C SER A 8 -56.84 25.02 0.86
N GLN A 9 -56.68 23.84 0.26
CA GLN A 9 -55.70 22.83 0.71
C GLN A 9 -54.24 23.31 0.64
N LEU A 10 -53.91 24.10 -0.38
CA LEU A 10 -52.58 24.73 -0.49
C LEU A 10 -52.38 25.82 0.57
N THR A 11 -53.42 26.59 0.86
CA THR A 11 -53.38 27.64 1.90
C THR A 11 -53.20 27.03 3.29
N ASP A 12 -53.92 25.93 3.58
CA ASP A 12 -53.81 25.20 4.84
C ASP A 12 -52.41 24.59 5.03
N SER A 13 -51.84 24.04 3.94
CA SER A 13 -50.48 23.48 3.95
C SER A 13 -49.40 24.55 4.21
N VAL A 14 -49.56 25.74 3.63
CA VAL A 14 -48.64 26.87 3.87
C VAL A 14 -48.76 27.41 5.30
N ASN A 15 -49.98 27.45 5.85
CA ASN A 15 -50.20 27.87 7.23
C ASN A 15 -49.59 26.88 8.23
N LEU A 16 -49.70 25.58 7.99
CA LEU A 16 -49.05 24.54 8.79
C LEU A 16 -47.52 24.66 8.78
N ILE A 17 -46.91 24.97 7.64
CA ILE A 17 -45.46 25.19 7.54
C ILE A 17 -45.05 26.44 8.32
N LYS A 18 -45.82 27.53 8.22
CA LYS A 18 -45.56 28.75 9.00
C LYS A 18 -45.64 28.52 10.51
N GLU A 19 -46.64 27.78 10.98
CA GLU A 19 -46.76 27.43 12.39
C GLU A 19 -45.60 26.55 12.87
N SER A 20 -45.15 25.60 12.05
CA SER A 20 -43.98 24.76 12.37
C SER A 20 -42.70 25.59 12.45
N GLN A 21 -42.50 26.54 11.54
CA GLN A 21 -41.33 27.43 11.55
C GLN A 21 -41.35 28.36 12.76
N GLN A 22 -42.52 28.88 13.14
CA GLN A 22 -42.67 29.73 14.32
C GLN A 22 -42.33 28.97 15.62
N ARG A 23 -42.77 27.72 15.77
CA ARG A 23 -42.42 26.89 16.93
C ARG A 23 -40.92 26.64 17.06
N ILE A 24 -40.25 26.36 15.94
CA ILE A 24 -38.79 26.18 15.92
C ILE A 24 -38.07 27.47 16.33
N LEU A 25 -38.57 28.62 15.87
CA LEU A 25 -38.01 29.93 16.24
C LEU A 25 -38.20 30.22 17.74
N ASP A 26 -39.37 29.92 18.29
CA ASP A 26 -39.67 30.12 19.71
C ASP A 26 -38.83 29.19 20.62
N GLU A 27 -38.59 27.95 20.20
CA GLU A 27 -37.68 27.02 20.89
C GLU A 27 -36.23 27.51 20.89
N LEU A 28 -35.74 28.04 19.76
CA LEU A 28 -34.40 28.63 19.68
C LEU A 28 -34.26 29.88 20.55
N VAL A 29 -35.30 30.73 20.60
CA VAL A 29 -35.32 31.91 21.47
C VAL A 29 -35.32 31.51 22.95
N GLN A 30 -36.04 30.45 23.34
CA GLN A 30 -35.97 29.93 24.71
C GLN A 30 -34.58 29.38 25.05
N GLN A 31 -33.94 28.62 24.15
CA GLN A 31 -32.59 28.09 24.37
C GLN A 31 -31.56 29.21 24.53
N LEU A 32 -31.64 30.26 23.71
CA LEU A 32 -30.81 31.45 23.84
C LEU A 32 -31.06 32.21 25.14
N GLY A 33 -32.33 32.29 25.60
CA GLY A 33 -32.69 32.86 26.89
C GLY A 33 -32.08 32.09 28.07
N PHE A 34 -32.10 30.76 28.04
CA PHE A 34 -31.43 29.94 29.05
C PHE A 34 -29.92 30.16 29.07
N LEU A 35 -29.27 30.21 27.90
CA LEU A 35 -27.83 30.48 27.80
C LEU A 35 -27.46 31.87 28.30
N ALA A 36 -28.27 32.90 28.00
CA ALA A 36 -28.05 34.26 28.51
C ALA A 36 -28.18 34.33 30.04
N THR A 37 -29.18 33.65 30.61
CA THR A 37 -29.40 33.61 32.07
C THR A 37 -28.26 32.85 32.78
N SER A 38 -27.79 31.74 32.18
CA SER A 38 -26.62 31.01 32.66
C SER A 38 -25.35 31.85 32.58
N TYR A 39 -25.15 32.61 31.50
CA TYR A 39 -24.01 33.51 31.34
C TYR A 39 -24.01 34.64 32.38
N GLU A 40 -25.16 35.27 32.64
CA GLU A 40 -25.28 36.29 33.69
C GLU A 40 -25.06 35.73 35.10
N SER A 41 -25.46 34.49 35.36
CA SER A 41 -25.22 33.83 36.66
C SER A 41 -23.73 33.51 36.88
N LEU A 42 -23.00 33.12 35.83
CA LEU A 42 -21.56 32.89 35.87
C LEU A 42 -20.79 34.20 36.06
N ASN A 43 -21.23 35.29 35.40
CA ASN A 43 -20.59 36.59 35.53
C ASN A 43 -20.82 37.23 36.92
N ARG A 44 -22.00 37.02 37.53
CA ARG A 44 -22.29 37.48 38.91
C ARG A 44 -21.40 36.81 39.95
N ASN A 45 -21.01 35.55 39.73
CA ASN A 45 -20.13 34.80 40.62
C ASN A 45 -18.66 35.23 40.50
N GLN A 46 -18.20 35.64 39.31
CA GLN A 46 -16.83 36.13 39.09
C GLN A 46 -16.55 37.49 39.75
N TYR A 47 -17.53 38.39 39.83
CA TYR A 47 -17.35 39.70 40.49
C TYR A 47 -17.36 39.63 42.02
N ARG A 48 -17.89 38.55 42.61
CA ARG A 48 -17.92 38.37 44.08
C ARG A 48 -16.60 37.86 44.65
N GLU A 49 -15.78 37.16 43.86
CA GLU A 49 -14.49 36.63 44.29
C GLU A 49 -13.30 37.58 44.07
N ARG A 50 -13.36 38.50 43.09
CA ARG A 50 -12.28 39.47 42.86
C ARG A 50 -12.22 40.65 43.84
N GLY A 51 -13.23 40.84 44.70
CA GLY A 51 -13.30 41.96 45.66
C GLY A 51 -12.59 41.73 47.00
N LYS A 52 -12.02 40.54 47.24
CA LYS A 52 -11.41 40.19 48.53
C LYS A 52 -10.10 39.45 48.33
N HIS A 53 -9.01 40.11 47.96
CA HIS A 53 -7.63 39.76 48.35
C HIS A 53 -6.64 40.78 47.75
N SER A 54 -6.68 42.00 48.26
CA SER A 54 -5.57 42.96 48.16
C SER A 54 -5.38 43.64 49.51
N ALA A 55 -4.77 42.95 50.48
CA ALA A 55 -4.15 43.56 51.66
C ALA A 55 -3.24 42.57 52.40
N GLY A 56 -1.97 42.96 52.58
CA GLY A 56 -1.23 42.68 53.83
C GLY A 56 -0.29 41.47 53.87
N ARG A 57 1.01 41.77 53.78
CA ARG A 57 2.18 40.93 54.11
C ARG A 57 2.55 41.15 55.59
N SER A 58 3.01 40.13 56.35
CA SER A 58 3.95 40.18 57.52
C SER A 58 3.72 38.99 58.50
N VAL A 59 4.63 38.01 58.69
CA VAL A 59 5.73 37.86 59.70
C VAL A 59 5.44 36.87 60.86
N ASN A 60 6.37 35.92 61.05
CA ASN A 60 6.88 35.20 62.25
C ASN A 60 6.06 34.28 63.20
N ARG A 61 6.74 33.13 63.47
CA ARG A 61 7.10 32.45 64.75
C ARG A 61 6.10 31.56 65.52
N ASN A 62 6.46 30.27 65.53
CA ASN A 62 6.84 29.39 66.65
C ASN A 62 6.01 29.28 67.94
N ASP A 63 5.65 28.02 68.20
CA ASP A 63 5.87 27.20 69.42
C ASP A 63 4.65 26.72 70.23
N ASP A 64 4.67 25.39 70.41
CA ASP A 64 4.32 24.57 71.57
C ASP A 64 2.90 23.99 71.83
N LEU A 65 2.86 22.65 71.61
CA LEU A 65 2.52 21.54 72.53
C LEU A 65 1.05 21.15 72.87
N ILE A 66 0.63 20.01 72.27
CA ILE A 66 -0.02 18.77 72.81
C ILE A 66 -1.45 18.89 73.45
N PRO A 67 -2.36 17.87 73.46
CA PRO A 67 -2.68 16.71 72.59
C PRO A 67 -4.21 16.58 72.24
N ASN A 68 -4.48 15.54 71.43
CA ASN A 68 -5.66 14.66 71.46
C ASN A 68 -6.91 15.03 70.64
N GLU A 69 -7.48 13.94 70.11
CA GLU A 69 -8.81 13.78 69.50
C GLU A 69 -8.94 14.04 67.99
N THR A 70 -9.14 12.91 67.28
CA THR A 70 -10.19 12.72 66.28
C THR A 70 -10.75 13.98 65.64
N MET A 71 -10.21 14.38 64.49
CA MET A 71 -10.99 15.06 63.47
C MET A 71 -10.41 14.75 62.11
N GLY A 72 -11.32 14.40 61.19
CA GLY A 72 -11.00 14.14 59.79
C GLY A 72 -10.16 15.29 59.22
N ILE A 73 -9.19 14.92 58.41
CA ILE A 73 -8.43 15.87 57.59
C ILE A 73 -9.45 16.54 56.67
N HIS A 74 -9.97 17.69 57.08
CA HIS A 74 -10.59 18.66 56.19
C HIS A 74 -9.45 19.27 55.38
N THR A 75 -9.07 18.58 54.30
CA THR A 75 -8.15 19.09 53.31
C THR A 75 -8.81 20.34 52.70
N ARG A 76 -8.25 21.53 52.94
CA ARG A 76 -8.61 22.72 52.16
C ARG A 76 -8.43 22.37 50.69
N MET A 77 -9.49 22.52 49.89
CA MET A 77 -9.41 22.27 48.45
C MET A 77 -8.43 23.27 47.82
N ILE A 78 -7.33 22.77 47.30
CA ILE A 78 -6.35 23.53 46.55
C ILE A 78 -7.03 23.89 45.22
N GLN A 79 -7.17 25.18 44.92
CA GLN A 79 -7.61 25.59 43.59
C GLN A 79 -6.47 25.35 42.61
N LEU A 80 -6.68 24.39 41.71
CA LEU A 80 -5.81 24.10 40.58
C LEU A 80 -6.40 24.79 39.34
N ASP A 81 -5.55 25.08 38.35
CA ASP A 81 -5.99 25.53 37.03
C ASP A 81 -6.08 24.35 36.06
N PHE A 82 -7.06 24.37 35.15
CA PHE A 82 -7.17 23.34 34.12
C PHE A 82 -6.02 23.50 33.11
N PRO A 83 -5.28 22.42 32.77
CA PRO A 83 -4.12 22.52 31.90
C PRO A 83 -4.53 22.87 30.45
N ARG A 84 -3.78 23.78 29.81
CA ARG A 84 -3.99 24.12 28.39
C ARG A 84 -3.28 23.13 27.46
N PHE A 85 -3.83 22.96 26.26
CA PHE A 85 -3.28 22.06 25.24
C PHE A 85 -3.20 22.71 23.87
N ASP A 86 -1.99 22.81 23.32
CA ASP A 86 -1.71 23.39 22.02
C ASP A 86 -1.50 22.34 20.90
N GLY A 87 -1.46 21.05 21.28
CA GLY A 87 -1.12 19.93 20.40
C GLY A 87 0.22 19.26 20.72
N THR A 88 0.95 19.70 21.74
CA THR A 88 2.23 19.10 22.19
C THR A 88 2.05 18.20 23.42
N ASP A 89 2.71 17.05 23.44
CA ASP A 89 2.68 16.06 24.55
C ASP A 89 1.26 15.71 25.07
N PRO A 90 0.44 15.00 24.27
CA PRO A 90 -0.92 14.65 24.67
C PRO A 90 -1.00 13.68 25.84
N SER A 91 -0.01 12.80 26.01
CA SER A 91 -0.01 11.82 27.11
C SER A 91 0.24 12.53 28.45
N GLY A 92 1.21 13.44 28.51
CA GLY A 92 1.44 14.26 29.70
C GLY A 92 0.31 15.27 29.96
N TRP A 93 -0.34 15.78 28.91
CA TRP A 93 -1.52 16.65 29.08
C TRP A 93 -2.75 15.88 29.57
N LEU A 94 -3.08 14.73 28.97
CA LEU A 94 -4.23 13.90 29.37
C LEU A 94 -4.10 13.42 30.81
N TYR A 95 -2.89 13.06 31.24
CA TYR A 95 -2.63 12.72 32.64
C TYR A 95 -2.99 13.88 33.57
N ARG A 96 -2.50 15.10 33.29
CA ARG A 96 -2.81 16.29 34.11
C ARG A 96 -4.30 16.65 34.07
N ALA A 97 -4.94 16.55 32.91
CA ALA A 97 -6.38 16.78 32.76
C ALA A 97 -7.21 15.76 33.56
N HIS A 98 -6.83 14.47 33.53
CA HIS A 98 -7.50 13.43 34.32
C HIS A 98 -7.35 13.64 35.82
N GLN A 99 -6.14 14.00 36.29
CA GLN A 99 -5.89 14.31 37.70
C GLN A 99 -6.72 15.51 38.18
N PHE A 100 -6.81 16.57 37.37
CA PHE A 100 -7.65 17.74 37.66
C PHE A 100 -9.14 17.36 37.77
N LEU A 101 -9.68 16.67 36.76
CA LEU A 101 -11.10 16.31 36.69
C LEU A 101 -11.50 15.33 37.80
N ALA A 102 -10.57 14.45 38.20
CA ALA A 102 -10.76 13.54 39.33
C ALA A 102 -10.77 14.30 40.67
N TYR A 103 -9.84 15.25 40.85
CA TYR A 103 -9.75 16.06 42.07
C TYR A 103 -11.01 16.91 42.29
N HIS A 104 -11.50 17.55 41.24
CA HIS A 104 -12.71 18.39 41.28
C HIS A 104 -14.02 17.61 41.12
N GLN A 105 -13.99 16.27 41.10
CA GLN A 105 -15.16 15.39 40.95
C GLN A 105 -16.08 15.78 39.78
N THR A 106 -15.49 16.18 38.65
CA THR A 106 -16.25 16.74 37.53
C THR A 106 -17.12 15.67 36.86
N PRO A 107 -18.45 15.90 36.69
CA PRO A 107 -19.36 14.98 36.01
C PRO A 107 -18.94 14.69 34.56
N LEU A 108 -19.11 13.45 34.10
CA LEU A 108 -18.62 12.97 32.79
C LEU A 108 -19.11 13.82 31.61
N GLN A 109 -20.37 14.28 31.67
CA GLN A 109 -21.01 15.09 30.62
C GLN A 109 -20.38 16.47 30.48
N GLN A 110 -19.73 16.99 31.52
CA GLN A 110 -19.14 18.33 31.53
C GLN A 110 -17.65 18.34 31.17
N ARG A 111 -16.98 17.17 31.19
CA ARG A 111 -15.52 17.08 31.00
C ARG A 111 -15.06 17.51 29.62
N LEU A 112 -15.81 17.12 28.58
CA LEU A 112 -15.48 17.47 27.19
C LEU A 112 -15.61 18.97 26.95
N MET A 113 -16.68 19.58 27.48
CA MET A 113 -16.90 21.02 27.42
C MET A 113 -15.81 21.79 28.19
N ILE A 114 -15.40 21.32 29.37
CA ILE A 114 -14.34 21.98 30.14
C ILE A 114 -12.99 21.90 29.41
N ALA A 115 -12.69 20.74 28.82
CA ALA A 115 -11.47 20.57 28.04
C ALA A 115 -11.44 21.43 26.78
N SER A 116 -12.57 21.60 26.07
CA SER A 116 -12.65 22.37 24.83
C SER A 116 -12.30 23.84 25.02
N PHE A 117 -12.69 24.45 26.15
CA PHE A 117 -12.33 25.83 26.51
C PHE A 117 -10.82 26.04 26.72
N HIS A 118 -10.05 24.96 26.93
CA HIS A 118 -8.61 25.01 27.22
C HIS A 118 -7.77 24.41 26.07
N LEU A 119 -8.39 24.15 24.92
CA LEU A 119 -7.69 23.83 23.67
C LEU A 119 -7.25 25.12 22.99
N GLU A 120 -5.98 25.19 22.62
CA GLU A 120 -5.38 26.30 21.91
C GLU A 120 -4.49 25.79 20.76
N GLY A 121 -3.86 26.69 20.01
CA GLY A 121 -2.93 26.31 18.95
C GLY A 121 -3.52 25.36 17.89
N LYS A 122 -2.82 24.26 17.59
CA LYS A 122 -3.22 23.28 16.56
C LYS A 122 -4.38 22.39 17.00
N ALA A 123 -4.65 22.32 18.31
CA ALA A 123 -5.71 21.48 18.87
C ALA A 123 -7.11 22.10 18.68
N LEU A 124 -7.23 23.43 18.70
CA LEU A 124 -8.54 24.11 18.62
C LEU A 124 -9.25 23.94 17.25
N PRO A 125 -8.59 24.18 16.09
CA PRO A 125 -9.23 23.96 14.78
C PRO A 125 -9.58 22.48 14.54
N TRP A 126 -8.77 21.56 15.08
CA TRP A 126 -9.04 20.13 15.03
C TRP A 126 -10.29 19.77 15.83
N PHE A 127 -10.44 20.31 17.03
CA PHE A 127 -11.62 20.05 17.86
C PHE A 127 -12.91 20.58 17.22
N HIS A 128 -12.88 21.81 16.69
CA HIS A 128 -14.02 22.38 15.96
C HIS A 128 -14.46 21.49 14.77
N TRP A 129 -13.50 20.91 14.04
CA TRP A 129 -13.79 19.99 12.96
C TRP A 129 -14.41 18.66 13.45
N MET A 130 -13.90 18.12 14.55
CA MET A 130 -14.41 16.88 15.15
C MET A 130 -15.82 17.05 15.76
N GLU A 131 -16.13 18.21 16.32
CA GLU A 131 -17.45 18.55 16.86
C GLU A 131 -18.49 18.69 15.73
N ASN A 132 -18.17 19.44 14.68
CA ASN A 132 -19.05 19.64 13.51
C ASN A 132 -19.32 18.36 12.71
N SER A 133 -18.38 17.41 12.73
CA SER A 133 -18.54 16.11 12.06
C SER A 133 -19.30 15.08 12.91
N GLY A 134 -19.67 15.42 14.15
CA GLY A 134 -20.32 14.50 15.09
C GLY A 134 -19.40 13.36 15.55
N ALA A 135 -18.09 13.46 15.30
CA ALA A 135 -17.10 12.42 15.63
C ALA A 135 -16.68 12.43 17.11
N LEU A 136 -16.96 13.53 17.84
CA LEU A 136 -16.76 13.65 19.28
C LEU A 136 -18.09 13.94 19.97
N THR A 137 -18.69 12.91 20.57
CA THR A 137 -19.98 13.03 21.29
C THR A 137 -19.85 12.77 22.80
N SER A 138 -18.70 12.31 23.28
CA SER A 138 -18.48 12.00 24.70
C SER A 138 -17.02 12.16 25.13
N TRP A 139 -16.81 12.33 26.44
CA TRP A 139 -15.47 12.36 27.04
C TRP A 139 -14.69 11.07 26.75
N ASP A 140 -15.34 9.91 26.68
CA ASP A 140 -14.66 8.62 26.47
C ASP A 140 -14.08 8.44 25.06
N ALA A 141 -14.57 9.21 24.08
CA ALA A 141 -14.04 9.24 22.72
C ALA A 141 -12.89 10.24 22.56
N PHE A 142 -12.79 11.22 23.46
CA PHE A 142 -11.91 12.37 23.32
C PHE A 142 -10.42 12.06 23.55
N PRO A 143 -9.97 11.43 24.66
CA PRO A 143 -8.58 11.06 24.88
C PRO A 143 -7.99 10.21 23.76
N ARG A 144 -8.76 9.24 23.25
CA ARG A 144 -8.34 8.36 22.15
C ARG A 144 -8.17 9.13 20.84
N SER A 145 -9.11 10.01 20.53
CA SER A 145 -9.03 10.86 19.33
C SER A 145 -7.88 11.85 19.42
N LEU A 146 -7.63 12.39 20.62
CA LEU A 146 -6.54 13.33 20.90
C LEU A 146 -5.17 12.64 20.81
N GLN A 147 -5.01 11.44 21.37
CA GLN A 147 -3.81 10.61 21.22
C GLN A 147 -3.58 10.16 19.78
N THR A 148 -4.63 9.81 19.04
CA THR A 148 -4.51 9.44 17.61
C THR A 148 -4.01 10.61 16.76
N ARG A 149 -4.37 11.85 17.13
CA ARG A 149 -4.01 13.05 16.36
C ARG A 149 -2.66 13.66 16.76
N PHE A 150 -2.37 13.71 18.05
CA PHE A 150 -1.22 14.44 18.59
C PHE A 150 -0.21 13.54 19.33
N GLY A 151 -0.50 12.24 19.48
CA GLY A 151 0.32 11.27 20.22
C GLY A 151 1.62 10.95 19.52
N PRO A 152 2.66 10.54 20.28
CA PRO A 152 3.81 9.90 19.67
C PRO A 152 3.36 8.65 18.92
N ILE A 153 3.94 8.43 17.74
CA ILE A 153 3.63 7.30 16.86
C ILE A 153 4.15 6.04 17.57
N GLU A 154 3.27 5.25 18.19
CA GLU A 154 3.63 4.03 18.90
C GLU A 154 4.08 2.93 17.92
N PHE A 155 5.34 3.00 17.51
CA PHE A 155 6.20 1.89 17.12
C PHE A 155 7.64 2.24 17.54
N ASP A 156 7.86 2.30 18.84
CA ASP A 156 9.16 1.94 19.40
C ASP A 156 8.83 0.85 20.42
N ASP A 157 9.25 -0.39 20.15
CA ASP A 157 9.29 -1.44 21.17
C ASP A 157 10.28 -0.96 22.25
N PRO A 158 9.81 -0.50 23.43
CA PRO A 158 10.69 0.15 24.38
C PRO A 158 11.70 -0.84 24.95
N VAL A 159 11.39 -2.14 24.93
CA VAL A 159 12.27 -3.23 25.37
C VAL A 159 13.36 -3.48 24.33
N GLU A 160 13.03 -3.45 23.04
CA GLU A 160 14.01 -3.51 21.96
C GLU A 160 14.91 -2.26 21.92
N ALA A 161 14.33 -1.08 22.16
CA ALA A 161 15.07 0.17 22.24
C ALA A 161 15.98 0.24 23.48
N LEU A 162 15.54 -0.27 24.64
CA LEU A 162 16.36 -0.38 25.86
C LEU A 162 17.51 -1.38 25.66
N THR A 163 17.24 -2.54 25.06
CA THR A 163 18.26 -3.58 24.79
C THR A 163 19.28 -3.17 23.73
N LYS A 164 18.93 -2.20 22.87
CA LYS A 164 19.83 -1.59 21.87
C LYS A 164 20.42 -0.24 22.30
N LEU A 165 20.06 0.29 23.48
CA LEU A 165 20.54 1.60 23.93
C LEU A 165 22.05 1.52 24.18
N CYS A 166 22.80 2.38 23.47
CA CYS A 166 24.26 2.47 23.57
C CYS A 166 24.64 3.94 23.83
N GLN A 167 25.58 4.17 24.74
CA GLN A 167 26.08 5.53 25.01
C GLN A 167 26.91 6.00 23.82
N ASN A 168 26.32 6.84 22.99
CA ASN A 168 26.97 7.50 21.86
C ASN A 168 27.26 8.99 22.13
N SER A 169 26.84 9.52 23.28
CA SER A 169 27.08 10.91 23.72
C SER A 169 27.42 10.99 25.22
N THR A 170 26.97 12.02 25.93
CA THR A 170 27.26 12.23 27.37
C THR A 170 26.49 11.22 28.23
N VAL A 171 27.01 10.99 29.44
CA VAL A 171 26.38 10.07 30.41
C VAL A 171 24.98 10.56 30.81
N ASP A 172 24.81 11.88 30.92
CA ASP A 172 23.54 12.53 31.31
C ASP A 172 22.43 12.36 30.25
N GLU A 173 22.77 12.51 28.96
CA GLU A 173 21.82 12.26 27.86
C GLU A 173 21.48 10.77 27.73
N TYR A 174 22.45 9.89 27.94
CA TYR A 174 22.21 8.45 27.95
C TYR A 174 21.29 8.07 29.11
N GLN A 175 21.53 8.60 30.31
CA GLN A 175 20.71 8.37 31.49
C GLN A 175 19.28 8.88 31.25
N THR A 176 19.11 10.09 30.72
CA THR A 176 17.80 10.65 30.38
C THR A 176 17.04 9.77 29.36
N ARG A 177 17.75 9.23 28.36
CA ARG A 177 17.15 8.31 27.37
C ARG A 177 16.79 6.97 27.98
N PHE A 178 17.63 6.44 28.86
CA PHE A 178 17.39 5.20 29.58
C PHE A 178 16.17 5.33 30.50
N GLU A 179 16.08 6.39 31.30
CA GLU A 179 14.97 6.62 32.22
C GLU A 179 13.63 6.81 31.47
N ASN A 180 13.64 7.51 30.34
CA ASN A 180 12.46 7.68 29.49
C ASN A 180 11.98 6.35 28.86
N LEU A 181 12.90 5.48 28.47
CA LEU A 181 12.58 4.15 27.92
C LEU A 181 12.17 3.16 29.03
N ALA A 182 12.85 3.18 30.17
CA ALA A 182 12.56 2.31 31.31
C ALA A 182 11.16 2.58 31.89
N LYS A 183 10.75 3.86 31.96
CA LYS A 183 9.40 4.26 32.36
C LYS A 183 8.29 3.65 31.49
N GLN A 184 8.59 3.36 30.23
CA GLN A 184 7.64 2.73 29.28
C GLN A 184 7.58 1.20 29.41
N THR A 185 8.37 0.60 30.32
CA THR A 185 8.47 -0.86 30.51
C THR A 185 8.01 -1.37 31.89
N GLU A 186 7.40 -0.52 32.74
CA GLU A 186 6.93 -0.95 34.07
C GLU A 186 5.83 -2.03 33.96
N GLY A 187 6.19 -3.27 34.31
CA GLY A 187 5.30 -4.44 34.28
C GLY A 187 5.99 -5.77 33.92
N LEU A 188 7.25 -5.75 33.47
CA LEU A 188 8.02 -6.95 33.14
C LEU A 188 8.78 -7.48 34.36
N SER A 189 8.69 -8.78 34.62
CA SER A 189 9.29 -9.41 35.80
C SER A 189 10.82 -9.53 35.70
N GLU A 190 11.53 -9.35 36.82
CA GLU A 190 13.01 -9.48 36.90
C GLU A 190 13.59 -10.74 36.21
N PRO A 191 12.97 -11.93 36.28
CA PRO A 191 13.47 -13.13 35.60
C PRO A 191 13.53 -13.00 34.08
N PHE A 192 12.61 -12.24 33.46
CA PHE A 192 12.56 -12.04 32.01
C PHE A 192 13.69 -11.12 31.51
N MET A 193 14.12 -10.19 32.35
CA MET A 193 15.26 -9.30 32.06
C MET A 193 16.60 -10.05 32.17
N GLU A 194 16.74 -10.95 33.16
CA GLU A 194 17.96 -11.75 33.34
C GLU A 194 18.18 -12.78 32.21
N GLU A 195 17.11 -13.35 31.64
CA GLU A 195 17.20 -14.34 30.56
C GLU A 195 17.82 -13.75 29.28
N LYS A 196 17.47 -12.50 28.93
CA LYS A 196 18.01 -11.82 27.73
C LYS A 196 19.41 -11.25 27.93
N ILE A 197 19.79 -10.86 29.14
CA ILE A 197 21.16 -10.36 29.43
C ILE A 197 22.17 -11.53 29.46
N ASN A 198 21.76 -12.71 29.91
CA ASN A 198 22.65 -13.89 30.00
C ASN A 198 22.98 -14.56 28.65
N TYR A 199 22.25 -14.26 27.56
CA TYR A 199 22.60 -14.76 26.21
C TYR A 199 23.92 -14.19 25.67
N ARG A 200 24.51 -13.17 26.32
CA ARG A 200 25.87 -12.66 26.02
C ARG A 200 26.98 -13.19 26.92
N ARG A 201 26.70 -14.12 27.85
CA ARG A 201 27.73 -14.80 28.66
C ARG A 201 27.42 -16.29 28.83
N GLY A 202 27.84 -17.11 27.87
CA GLY A 202 27.99 -18.56 28.08
C GLY A 202 29.41 -18.91 28.57
N PRO A 203 29.59 -19.66 29.68
CA PRO A 203 30.89 -20.10 30.19
C PRO A 203 31.17 -21.56 29.84
N LEU A 204 32.45 -21.92 29.64
CA LEU A 204 33.20 -22.84 30.53
C LEU A 204 34.65 -23.06 30.05
N ARG A 205 35.57 -22.61 30.93
CA ARG A 205 36.78 -23.29 31.43
C ARG A 205 37.94 -23.68 30.49
N ASN A 206 39.02 -22.93 30.68
CA ASN A 206 40.34 -23.40 31.14
C ASN A 206 40.49 -24.91 31.38
N ALA A 207 41.37 -25.55 30.62
CA ALA A 207 42.30 -26.59 31.08
C ALA A 207 43.27 -27.02 29.96
N PHE A 208 44.53 -26.58 30.09
CA PHE A 208 45.78 -27.20 29.61
C PHE A 208 45.99 -27.44 28.10
N SER A 209 46.94 -26.72 27.50
CA SER A 209 48.37 -27.12 27.49
C SER A 209 49.19 -26.30 26.48
N HIS A 210 50.35 -25.84 26.96
CA HIS A 210 51.58 -25.51 26.25
C HIS A 210 51.51 -24.90 24.82
N ALA A 211 51.73 -23.58 24.78
CA ALA A 211 52.32 -22.95 23.60
C ALA A 211 53.81 -23.28 23.50
N SER A 212 54.19 -23.92 22.39
CA SER A 212 55.57 -24.02 21.91
C SER A 212 55.60 -23.71 20.40
N THR A 213 56.02 -22.48 20.09
CA THR A 213 56.96 -22.07 19.03
C THR A 213 56.87 -22.61 17.58
N LEU A 214 56.75 -21.63 16.66
CA LEU A 214 57.27 -21.50 15.27
C LEU A 214 56.44 -22.07 14.09
N PRO A 215 56.62 -21.59 12.83
CA PRO A 215 56.49 -20.20 12.36
C PRO A 215 55.69 -20.05 11.03
N SER A 216 55.22 -18.82 10.79
CA SER A 216 54.93 -18.13 9.52
C SER A 216 54.98 -18.90 8.18
N SER A 217 53.85 -18.91 7.45
CA SER A 217 53.72 -18.30 6.10
C SER A 217 52.36 -18.63 5.45
N VAL A 218 51.39 -17.72 5.59
CA VAL A 218 50.26 -17.61 4.65
C VAL A 218 50.03 -16.11 4.41
N PRO A 219 49.99 -15.63 3.16
CA PRO A 219 49.97 -14.22 2.87
C PRO A 219 48.69 -13.55 3.35
N THR A 220 48.86 -12.44 4.07
CA THR A 220 47.80 -11.53 4.49
C THR A 220 47.05 -11.03 3.25
N VAL A 221 45.84 -11.55 3.01
CA VAL A 221 44.90 -10.91 2.09
C VAL A 221 44.46 -9.61 2.73
N VAL A 222 45.08 -8.51 2.30
CA VAL A 222 44.61 -7.15 2.57
C VAL A 222 43.23 -7.05 1.93
N ARG A 223 42.17 -7.11 2.75
CA ARG A 223 40.83 -6.72 2.30
C ARG A 223 40.89 -5.25 1.89
N LYS A 224 40.80 -4.97 0.59
CA LYS A 224 40.48 -3.62 0.13
C LYS A 224 39.08 -3.28 0.66
N PRO A 225 38.87 -2.10 1.24
CA PRO A 225 37.54 -1.65 1.60
C PRO A 225 36.67 -1.61 0.35
N PHE A 226 35.42 -2.05 0.49
CA PHE A 226 34.41 -1.91 -0.55
C PHE A 226 34.37 -0.44 -1.02
N ALA A 227 34.53 -0.23 -2.32
CA ALA A 227 34.17 1.05 -2.90
C ALA A 227 32.64 1.18 -2.77
N PRO A 228 32.12 2.29 -2.21
CA PRO A 228 30.69 2.52 -2.20
C PRO A 228 30.20 2.59 -3.65
N VAL A 229 29.17 1.82 -3.97
CA VAL A 229 28.40 2.02 -5.20
C VAL A 229 27.78 3.41 -5.07
N GLN A 230 28.42 4.41 -5.67
CA GLN A 230 27.89 5.77 -5.72
C GLN A 230 26.70 5.78 -6.65
N ARG A 231 25.51 6.09 -6.09
CA ARG A 231 24.34 6.47 -6.87
C ARG A 231 24.69 7.74 -7.68
N LEU A 232 24.38 7.73 -8.98
CA LEU A 232 24.51 8.92 -9.81
C LEU A 232 23.54 10.00 -9.29
N THR A 233 24.08 11.19 -9.05
CA THR A 233 23.28 12.38 -8.74
C THR A 233 22.51 12.85 -9.98
N GLN A 234 21.45 13.64 -9.79
CA GLN A 234 20.66 14.20 -10.91
C GLN A 234 21.53 14.97 -11.92
N SER A 235 22.61 15.63 -11.46
CA SER A 235 23.57 16.29 -12.34
C SER A 235 24.32 15.29 -13.22
N GLN A 236 24.82 14.19 -12.62
CA GLN A 236 25.57 13.16 -13.35
C GLN A 236 24.70 12.38 -14.33
N MET A 237 23.43 12.16 -13.99
CA MET A 237 22.45 11.62 -14.94
C MET A 237 22.27 12.57 -16.12
N LYS A 238 22.04 13.86 -15.87
CA LYS A 238 21.91 14.86 -16.94
C LYS A 238 23.15 14.90 -17.85
N ASP A 239 24.35 14.87 -17.28
CA ASP A 239 25.60 14.87 -18.04
C ASP A 239 25.75 13.63 -18.93
N ARG A 240 25.34 12.45 -18.45
CA ARG A 240 25.34 11.21 -19.26
C ARG A 240 24.31 11.26 -20.38
N ARG A 241 23.15 11.87 -20.14
CA ARG A 241 22.11 12.10 -21.15
C ARG A 241 22.58 13.06 -22.24
N ASP A 242 23.26 14.14 -21.87
CA ASP A 242 23.83 15.12 -22.80
C ASP A 242 24.95 14.50 -23.67
N GLN A 243 25.60 13.45 -23.17
CA GLN A 243 26.58 12.63 -23.89
C GLN A 243 25.97 11.44 -24.67
N GLY A 244 24.65 11.22 -24.55
CA GLY A 244 23.95 10.11 -25.19
C GLY A 244 24.37 8.73 -24.66
N LEU A 245 24.80 8.63 -23.41
CA LEU A 245 25.29 7.40 -22.76
C LEU A 245 24.24 6.79 -21.84
N CYS A 246 24.29 5.46 -21.69
CA CYS A 246 23.47 4.73 -20.73
C CYS A 246 23.82 5.14 -19.28
N TYR A 247 22.84 5.21 -18.39
CA TYR A 247 23.06 5.58 -16.99
C TYR A 247 23.89 4.54 -16.22
N ASN A 248 23.80 3.26 -16.60
CA ASN A 248 24.41 2.16 -15.85
C ASN A 248 25.67 1.59 -16.51
N CYS A 249 26.03 2.03 -17.72
CA CYS A 249 27.25 1.62 -18.41
C CYS A 249 27.73 2.69 -19.40
N ASP A 250 29.00 2.64 -19.82
CA ASP A 250 29.62 3.67 -20.68
C ASP A 250 29.34 3.50 -22.17
N GLU A 251 28.28 2.76 -22.54
CA GLU A 251 27.83 2.61 -23.91
C GLU A 251 26.84 3.69 -24.32
N LYS A 252 26.78 3.99 -25.63
CA LYS A 252 25.77 4.91 -26.19
C LYS A 252 24.37 4.31 -26.06
N TRP A 253 23.46 5.09 -25.50
CA TRP A 253 22.08 4.71 -25.32
C TRP A 253 21.35 4.68 -26.68
N THR A 254 20.62 3.60 -26.93
CA THR A 254 19.69 3.46 -28.07
C THR A 254 18.40 2.80 -27.58
N PRO A 255 17.25 2.95 -28.26
CA PRO A 255 16.00 2.26 -27.89
C PRO A 255 16.09 0.72 -27.86
N ALA A 256 17.12 0.14 -28.51
CA ALA A 256 17.42 -1.28 -28.48
C ALA A 256 18.45 -1.69 -27.40
N HIS A 257 18.95 -0.73 -26.61
CA HIS A 257 19.97 -0.97 -25.59
C HIS A 257 19.37 -1.79 -24.44
N ARG A 258 19.73 -3.07 -24.38
CA ARG A 258 19.54 -3.94 -23.22
C ARG A 258 20.85 -4.01 -22.44
N TYR A 259 20.79 -3.90 -21.12
CA TYR A 259 21.96 -4.04 -20.25
C TYR A 259 22.65 -5.39 -20.56
N PRO A 260 23.86 -5.42 -21.14
CA PRO A 260 24.31 -6.59 -21.89
C PRO A 260 25.12 -7.59 -21.06
N LYS A 261 25.18 -7.45 -19.73
CA LYS A 261 26.01 -8.33 -18.89
C LYS A 261 25.15 -9.33 -18.13
N PRO A 262 25.26 -10.64 -18.44
CA PRO A 262 24.56 -11.66 -17.66
C PRO A 262 25.11 -11.70 -16.24
N GLU A 263 24.23 -11.62 -15.26
CA GLU A 263 24.54 -11.78 -13.84
C GLU A 263 23.82 -13.01 -13.27
N ILE A 264 24.52 -13.77 -12.45
CA ILE A 264 24.01 -14.98 -11.76
C ILE A 264 24.19 -14.83 -10.24
N SER A 265 23.21 -15.27 -9.47
CA SER A 265 23.31 -15.19 -8.00
C SER A 265 24.30 -16.22 -7.43
N LEU A 266 24.86 -15.92 -6.25
CA LEU A 266 25.73 -16.86 -5.54
C LEU A 266 25.00 -18.17 -5.16
N HIS A 267 23.71 -18.07 -4.86
CA HIS A 267 22.86 -19.23 -4.54
C HIS A 267 22.66 -20.13 -5.76
N ALA A 268 22.49 -19.54 -6.94
CA ALA A 268 22.35 -20.28 -8.19
C ALA A 268 23.64 -21.00 -8.60
N ILE A 269 24.80 -20.36 -8.45
CA ILE A 269 26.09 -21.02 -8.71
C ILE A 269 26.31 -22.19 -7.76
N ALA A 270 25.99 -22.02 -6.47
CA ALA A 270 26.20 -23.05 -5.47
C ALA A 270 25.10 -24.12 -5.45
N GLY A 271 24.00 -23.93 -6.19
CA GLY A 271 22.82 -24.81 -6.16
C GLY A 271 22.14 -24.85 -4.80
N ALA A 272 22.33 -23.80 -3.99
CA ALA A 272 21.90 -23.73 -2.61
C ALA A 272 20.48 -23.20 -2.50
N LEU A 273 19.68 -23.79 -1.61
CA LEU A 273 18.32 -23.34 -1.31
C LEU A 273 18.36 -22.05 -0.47
N SER A 274 17.52 -21.09 -0.85
CA SER A 274 17.31 -19.81 -0.18
C SER A 274 15.85 -19.36 -0.40
N PRO A 275 15.34 -18.37 0.34
CA PRO A 275 13.99 -17.84 0.10
C PRO A 275 13.77 -17.27 -1.32
N GLN A 276 14.85 -17.02 -2.07
CA GLN A 276 14.83 -16.47 -3.43
C GLN A 276 15.01 -17.54 -4.51
N THR A 277 15.18 -18.81 -4.10
CA THR A 277 15.39 -19.93 -5.02
C THR A 277 14.38 -21.05 -4.78
N MET A 278 13.97 -21.72 -5.85
CA MET A 278 13.11 -22.90 -5.80
C MET A 278 13.68 -24.00 -6.67
N ARG A 279 13.84 -25.20 -6.11
CA ARG A 279 14.35 -26.36 -6.83
C ARG A 279 13.20 -27.23 -7.33
N LEU A 280 13.19 -27.51 -8.62
CA LEU A 280 12.22 -28.34 -9.31
C LEU A 280 12.94 -29.42 -10.12
N THR A 281 12.17 -30.43 -10.54
CA THR A 281 12.62 -31.42 -11.52
C THR A 281 11.93 -31.15 -12.85
N GLY A 282 12.69 -31.32 -13.93
CA GLY A 282 12.21 -31.11 -15.29
C GLY A 282 12.86 -32.07 -16.27
N SER A 283 12.60 -31.83 -17.56
CA SER A 283 13.33 -32.53 -18.63
C SER A 283 13.59 -31.64 -19.84
N ILE A 284 14.74 -31.82 -20.47
CA ILE A 284 15.13 -31.21 -21.75
C ILE A 284 15.40 -32.36 -22.73
N GLN A 285 14.71 -32.39 -23.87
CA GLN A 285 14.76 -33.51 -24.83
C GLN A 285 14.64 -34.90 -24.17
N LYS A 286 13.75 -35.05 -23.17
CA LYS A 286 13.55 -36.27 -22.35
C LYS A 286 14.70 -36.62 -21.39
N LEU A 287 15.79 -35.84 -21.37
CA LEU A 287 16.83 -35.94 -20.36
C LEU A 287 16.31 -35.31 -19.05
N PRO A 288 16.28 -36.03 -17.92
CA PRO A 288 15.88 -35.45 -16.64
C PRO A 288 16.93 -34.42 -16.19
N VAL A 289 16.45 -33.28 -15.69
CA VAL A 289 17.29 -32.18 -15.19
C VAL A 289 16.76 -31.64 -13.87
N VAL A 290 17.66 -31.18 -13.02
CA VAL A 290 17.38 -30.39 -11.83
C VAL A 290 17.33 -28.92 -12.22
N VAL A 291 16.18 -28.29 -12.04
CA VAL A 291 15.95 -26.88 -12.37
C VAL A 291 15.92 -26.07 -11.09
N LEU A 292 16.70 -24.99 -11.05
CA LEU A 292 16.66 -24.00 -10.00
C LEU A 292 16.03 -22.72 -10.57
N ILE A 293 14.85 -22.35 -10.09
CA ILE A 293 14.28 -21.03 -10.33
C ILE A 293 14.98 -20.08 -9.37
N ASP A 294 15.60 -19.02 -9.88
CA ASP A 294 16.35 -18.06 -9.07
C ASP A 294 15.99 -16.63 -9.46
N PHE A 295 15.27 -15.94 -8.57
CA PHE A 295 14.87 -14.54 -8.79
C PHE A 295 16.04 -13.55 -8.67
N GLY A 296 17.21 -14.00 -8.21
CA GLY A 296 18.43 -13.19 -8.16
C GLY A 296 19.28 -13.25 -9.43
N SER A 297 18.95 -14.12 -10.39
CA SER A 297 19.66 -14.25 -11.66
C SER A 297 18.96 -13.47 -12.76
N THR A 298 19.72 -12.77 -13.60
CA THR A 298 19.18 -11.90 -14.66
C THR A 298 18.83 -12.63 -15.95
N HIS A 299 19.33 -13.86 -16.13
CA HIS A 299 19.20 -14.65 -17.35
C HIS A 299 19.05 -16.14 -17.02
N ASN A 300 18.69 -16.95 -18.01
CA ASN A 300 18.68 -18.40 -17.87
C ASN A 300 20.05 -19.00 -18.18
N PHE A 301 20.49 -19.93 -17.33
CA PHE A 301 21.75 -20.64 -17.50
C PHE A 301 21.50 -22.15 -17.60
N LEU A 302 22.30 -22.82 -18.42
CA LEU A 302 22.25 -24.26 -18.63
C LEU A 302 23.66 -24.81 -18.46
N ASP A 303 23.80 -25.91 -17.74
CA ASP A 303 25.09 -26.56 -17.63
C ASP A 303 25.55 -27.11 -19.00
N PRO A 304 26.77 -26.80 -19.46
CA PRO A 304 27.30 -27.27 -20.75
C PRO A 304 27.25 -28.79 -20.94
N VAL A 305 27.35 -29.56 -19.85
CA VAL A 305 27.23 -31.02 -19.88
C VAL A 305 25.85 -31.44 -20.34
N ILE A 306 24.80 -30.74 -19.89
CA ILE A 306 23.41 -31.03 -20.28
C ILE A 306 23.18 -30.65 -21.74
N SER A 307 23.70 -29.50 -22.17
CA SER A 307 23.64 -29.09 -23.59
C SER A 307 24.25 -30.15 -24.51
N THR A 308 25.42 -30.68 -24.12
CA THR A 308 26.12 -31.72 -24.89
C THR A 308 25.35 -33.04 -24.90
N ARG A 309 24.86 -33.49 -23.73
CA ARG A 309 24.10 -34.74 -23.60
C ARG A 309 22.75 -34.71 -24.31
N ALA A 310 22.10 -33.55 -24.32
CA ALA A 310 20.84 -33.34 -25.02
C ALA A 310 21.04 -32.98 -26.50
N GLY A 311 22.27 -32.94 -27.03
CA GLY A 311 22.53 -32.63 -28.44
C GLY A 311 22.00 -31.27 -28.88
N LEU A 312 22.01 -30.27 -27.99
CA LEU A 312 21.52 -28.93 -28.31
C LEU A 312 22.51 -28.19 -29.21
N PRO A 313 22.03 -27.50 -30.26
CA PRO A 313 22.89 -26.69 -31.12
C PRO A 313 23.43 -25.49 -30.34
N THR A 314 24.74 -25.45 -30.15
CA THR A 314 25.43 -24.35 -29.47
C THR A 314 25.89 -23.31 -30.49
N LEU A 315 25.57 -22.05 -30.26
CA LEU A 315 26.05 -20.95 -31.10
C LEU A 315 27.50 -20.63 -30.70
N PRO A 316 28.50 -20.70 -31.61
CA PRO A 316 29.93 -20.51 -31.28
C PRO A 316 30.35 -19.06 -30.99
N ASN A 317 29.41 -18.11 -30.98
CA ASN A 317 29.74 -16.69 -30.82
C ASN A 317 29.97 -16.35 -29.34
N GLY A 318 31.23 -16.45 -28.94
CA GLY A 318 31.85 -15.63 -27.91
C GLY A 318 31.77 -16.21 -26.50
N GLN A 319 32.92 -16.50 -25.92
CA GLN A 319 33.08 -16.46 -24.47
C GLN A 319 32.49 -15.14 -23.97
N PHE A 320 31.54 -15.20 -23.04
CA PHE A 320 30.96 -14.03 -22.39
C PHE A 320 31.34 -14.04 -20.91
N GLU A 321 31.52 -12.87 -20.32
CA GLU A 321 31.68 -12.75 -18.87
C GLU A 321 30.32 -12.74 -18.20
N VAL A 322 30.15 -13.61 -17.20
CA VAL A 322 29.02 -13.61 -16.27
C VAL A 322 29.49 -13.03 -14.95
N THR A 323 28.83 -11.99 -14.45
CA THR A 323 29.15 -11.42 -13.14
C THR A 323 28.41 -12.21 -12.06
N VAL A 324 29.12 -12.65 -11.04
CA VAL A 324 28.55 -13.23 -9.83
C VAL A 324 28.19 -12.12 -8.86
N ALA A 325 27.13 -12.27 -8.07
CA ALA A 325 26.68 -11.27 -7.10
C ALA A 325 27.77 -10.80 -6.08
N ASN A 326 28.86 -11.57 -5.90
CA ASN A 326 30.02 -11.19 -5.08
C ASN A 326 31.09 -10.35 -5.84
N GLY A 327 30.84 -10.04 -7.10
CA GLY A 327 31.74 -9.31 -8.01
C GLY A 327 32.73 -10.17 -8.78
N GLU A 328 32.73 -11.50 -8.59
CA GLU A 328 33.56 -12.41 -9.38
C GLU A 328 33.05 -12.50 -10.82
N LYS A 329 33.95 -12.83 -11.75
CA LYS A 329 33.63 -12.97 -13.16
C LYS A 329 33.89 -14.40 -13.61
N LEU A 330 32.87 -15.02 -14.20
CA LEU A 330 32.95 -16.36 -14.78
C LEU A 330 32.92 -16.28 -16.30
N SER A 331 33.60 -17.21 -16.98
CA SER A 331 33.57 -17.31 -18.43
C SER A 331 32.51 -18.32 -18.87
N GLY A 332 31.53 -17.87 -19.65
CA GLY A 332 30.53 -18.72 -20.29
C GLY A 332 31.02 -19.39 -21.57
N GLN A 333 30.40 -20.52 -21.94
CA GLN A 333 30.84 -21.42 -23.01
C GLN A 333 30.00 -21.34 -24.30
N GLY A 334 29.08 -20.39 -24.39
CA GLY A 334 28.21 -20.18 -25.56
C GLY A 334 26.73 -20.07 -25.19
N ARG A 335 25.84 -20.11 -26.20
CA ARG A 335 24.39 -20.03 -25.98
C ARG A 335 23.64 -21.11 -26.75
N CYS A 336 22.52 -21.55 -26.19
CA CYS A 336 21.54 -22.40 -26.85
C CYS A 336 20.22 -21.62 -26.97
N ASN A 337 19.70 -21.49 -28.19
CA ASN A 337 18.46 -20.76 -28.40
C ASN A 337 17.28 -21.72 -28.58
N GLY A 338 16.09 -21.30 -28.12
CA GLY A 338 14.85 -22.03 -28.33
C GLY A 338 14.80 -23.42 -27.68
N VAL A 339 15.42 -23.57 -26.51
CA VAL A 339 15.44 -24.85 -25.79
C VAL A 339 14.11 -25.04 -25.07
N THR A 340 13.42 -26.16 -25.34
CA THR A 340 12.19 -26.51 -24.64
C THR A 340 12.48 -27.30 -23.37
N LEU A 341 12.23 -26.67 -22.22
CA LEU A 341 12.25 -27.26 -20.90
C LEU A 341 10.83 -27.67 -20.49
N SER A 342 10.65 -28.92 -20.09
CA SER A 342 9.39 -29.42 -19.54
C SER A 342 9.47 -29.45 -18.01
N LEU A 343 8.61 -28.70 -17.34
CA LEU A 343 8.45 -28.65 -15.88
C LEU A 343 7.05 -29.16 -15.53
N GLN A 344 6.95 -30.38 -15.00
CA GLN A 344 5.65 -31.01 -14.72
C GLN A 344 4.73 -31.01 -15.97
N SER A 345 3.58 -30.33 -15.91
CA SER A 345 2.62 -30.19 -17.02
C SER A 345 2.89 -28.99 -17.94
N GLN A 346 3.87 -28.16 -17.62
CA GLN A 346 4.20 -26.93 -18.35
C GLN A 346 5.41 -27.14 -19.26
N ARG A 347 5.39 -26.48 -20.44
CA ARG A 347 6.52 -26.45 -21.39
C ARG A 347 6.94 -25.01 -21.61
N ILE A 348 8.20 -24.72 -21.28
CA ILE A 348 8.81 -23.41 -21.44
C ILE A 348 9.84 -23.51 -22.55
N THR A 349 9.76 -22.63 -23.55
CA THR A 349 10.79 -22.52 -24.59
C THR A 349 11.53 -21.21 -24.38
N THR A 350 12.83 -21.29 -24.13
CA THR A 350 13.65 -20.11 -23.82
C THR A 350 15.10 -20.29 -24.27
N ASP A 351 15.85 -19.20 -24.28
CA ASP A 351 17.28 -19.20 -24.58
C ASP A 351 18.09 -19.39 -23.29
N PHE A 352 19.22 -20.10 -23.40
CA PHE A 352 20.12 -20.38 -22.28
C PHE A 352 21.55 -19.96 -22.58
N TYR A 353 22.19 -19.36 -21.57
CA TYR A 353 23.63 -19.15 -21.51
C TYR A 353 24.30 -20.40 -20.93
N LEU A 354 25.36 -20.88 -21.58
CA LEU A 354 26.10 -22.06 -21.12
C LEU A 354 27.12 -21.63 -20.07
N LEU A 355 26.93 -22.09 -18.84
CA LEU A 355 27.80 -21.79 -17.69
C LEU A 355 27.86 -23.04 -16.80
N THR A 356 29.05 -23.43 -16.35
CA THR A 356 29.19 -24.57 -15.42
C THR A 356 28.47 -24.26 -14.11
N LEU A 357 27.52 -25.11 -13.72
CA LEU A 357 26.68 -24.92 -12.53
C LEU A 357 27.05 -25.91 -11.42
N GLY A 358 27.04 -25.45 -10.17
CA GLY A 358 27.20 -26.31 -9.00
C GLY A 358 25.84 -26.72 -8.44
N GLY A 359 25.56 -28.02 -8.36
CA GLY A 359 24.40 -28.53 -7.61
C GLY A 359 23.02 -28.44 -8.30
N CYS A 360 22.94 -27.89 -9.52
CA CYS A 360 21.78 -27.93 -10.40
C CYS A 360 22.20 -28.01 -11.88
N ASP A 361 21.26 -28.39 -12.75
CA ASP A 361 21.50 -28.59 -14.20
C ASP A 361 21.05 -27.37 -15.03
N VAL A 362 20.06 -26.63 -14.52
CA VAL A 362 19.43 -25.48 -15.17
C VAL A 362 19.16 -24.41 -14.11
N VAL A 363 19.47 -23.15 -14.42
CA VAL A 363 19.01 -21.98 -13.68
C VAL A 363 18.03 -21.19 -14.54
N LEU A 364 16.82 -20.96 -14.03
CA LEU A 364 15.85 -20.07 -14.64
C LEU A 364 15.84 -18.74 -13.88
N GLY A 365 16.54 -17.75 -14.42
CA GLY A 365 16.51 -16.36 -13.95
C GLY A 365 15.52 -15.48 -14.71
N GLU A 366 15.22 -15.83 -15.97
CA GLU A 366 14.27 -15.14 -16.83
C GLU A 366 13.27 -16.15 -17.40
N LEU A 367 12.16 -16.35 -16.70
CA LEU A 367 11.02 -17.07 -17.29
C LEU A 367 10.52 -16.21 -18.46
N GLY A 368 10.64 -16.65 -19.71
CA GLY A 368 10.25 -15.85 -20.87
C GLY A 368 8.83 -15.29 -20.73
N GLY A 369 8.74 -13.97 -20.55
CA GLY A 369 7.52 -13.24 -20.14
C GLY A 369 7.76 -12.47 -18.84
N GLN A 370 7.53 -11.16 -18.83
CA GLN A 370 7.77 -10.36 -17.62
C GLN A 370 6.84 -10.84 -16.50
N ALA A 371 7.42 -11.36 -15.41
CA ALA A 371 6.66 -11.82 -14.26
C ALA A 371 5.91 -10.64 -13.64
N ILE A 372 4.58 -10.73 -13.60
CA ILE A 372 3.74 -9.77 -12.88
C ILE A 372 3.72 -10.15 -11.39
N PRO A 373 4.13 -9.26 -10.46
CA PRO A 373 4.00 -9.57 -9.05
C PRO A 373 2.52 -9.77 -8.69
N LEU A 374 2.24 -10.88 -8.02
CA LEU A 374 0.89 -11.35 -7.75
C LEU A 374 0.05 -10.29 -7.02
N LEU A 375 0.61 -9.64 -6.02
CA LEU A 375 -0.07 -8.61 -5.24
C LEU A 375 0.48 -7.24 -5.61
N GLY A 376 -0.40 -6.36 -6.06
CA GLY A 376 -0.11 -4.96 -6.37
C GLY A 376 -0.93 -3.99 -5.52
N MET A 377 -0.37 -2.81 -5.35
CA MET A 377 -1.05 -1.69 -4.69
C MET A 377 -1.82 -0.87 -5.74
N GLY A 378 -3.14 -0.87 -5.64
CA GLY A 378 -3.99 0.02 -6.43
C GLY A 378 -3.95 1.45 -5.88
N THR A 379 -4.00 2.45 -6.76
CA THR A 379 -3.99 3.88 -6.38
C THR A 379 -5.31 4.61 -6.65
N ALA A 380 -6.32 3.94 -7.20
CA ALA A 380 -7.63 4.54 -7.45
C ALA A 380 -8.30 4.97 -6.12
N ALA A 381 -8.67 6.24 -6.03
CA ALA A 381 -9.43 6.82 -4.92
C ALA A 381 -10.37 7.89 -5.47
N TYR A 382 -11.51 8.09 -4.82
CA TYR A 382 -12.43 9.17 -5.19
C TYR A 382 -12.53 10.20 -4.06
N PRO A 383 -12.55 11.51 -4.35
CA PRO A 383 -12.37 12.14 -5.68
C PRO A 383 -10.97 11.88 -6.28
N PHE A 384 -10.86 11.88 -7.61
CA PHE A 384 -9.59 11.67 -8.32
C PHE A 384 -8.71 12.92 -8.19
N ILE A 385 -7.92 12.98 -7.13
CA ILE A 385 -7.06 14.12 -6.81
C ILE A 385 -5.68 13.60 -6.41
N ALA A 386 -4.64 14.21 -6.96
CA ALA A 386 -3.28 13.99 -6.51
C ALA A 386 -3.17 14.28 -5.01
N SER A 387 -2.71 13.30 -4.23
CA SER A 387 -2.65 13.44 -2.78
C SER A 387 -1.31 13.00 -2.24
N GLU A 388 -0.81 13.77 -1.26
CA GLU A 388 0.38 13.42 -0.48
C GLU A 388 0.22 12.06 0.22
N ALA A 389 -1.02 11.73 0.63
CA ALA A 389 -1.36 10.43 1.18
C ALA A 389 -1.03 9.28 0.23
N THR A 390 -1.23 9.46 -1.08
CA THR A 390 -0.86 8.44 -2.08
C THR A 390 0.64 8.23 -2.10
N LYS A 391 1.43 9.32 -2.18
CA LYS A 391 2.90 9.26 -2.18
C LYS A 391 3.43 8.53 -0.94
N LEU A 392 2.98 8.94 0.25
CA LEU A 392 3.39 8.34 1.52
C LEU A 392 3.00 6.86 1.64
N SER A 393 1.82 6.50 1.14
CA SER A 393 1.36 5.11 1.17
C SER A 393 2.16 4.22 0.21
N VAL A 394 2.53 4.75 -0.96
CA VAL A 394 3.40 4.06 -1.92
C VAL A 394 4.80 3.86 -1.33
N LEU A 395 5.40 4.90 -0.73
CA LEU A 395 6.70 4.77 -0.06
C LEU A 395 6.68 3.65 0.99
N HIS A 396 5.64 3.65 1.83
CA HIS A 396 5.47 2.62 2.85
C HIS A 396 5.26 1.22 2.24
N ALA A 397 4.50 1.11 1.14
CA ALA A 397 4.33 -0.15 0.44
C ALA A 397 5.67 -0.67 -0.13
N ILE A 398 6.50 0.20 -0.71
CA ILE A 398 7.84 -0.16 -1.20
C ILE A 398 8.70 -0.72 -0.06
N GLU A 399 8.71 -0.05 1.10
CA GLU A 399 9.44 -0.47 2.31
C GLU A 399 8.99 -1.85 2.80
N LEU A 400 7.68 -2.14 2.75
CA LEU A 400 7.10 -3.43 3.14
C LEU A 400 7.36 -4.55 2.12
N GLY A 401 7.86 -4.23 0.92
CA GLY A 401 8.19 -5.21 -0.11
C GLY A 401 7.24 -5.27 -1.30
N TYR A 402 6.27 -4.35 -1.42
CA TYR A 402 5.47 -4.26 -2.64
C TYR A 402 6.37 -3.94 -3.84
N ARG A 403 6.14 -4.64 -4.94
CA ARG A 403 6.84 -4.45 -6.20
C ARG A 403 5.90 -4.23 -7.38
N HIS A 404 4.59 -4.15 -7.16
CA HIS A 404 3.61 -3.88 -8.20
C HIS A 404 2.71 -2.71 -7.79
N PHE A 405 2.62 -1.69 -8.65
CA PHE A 405 1.77 -0.52 -8.45
C PHE A 405 0.87 -0.29 -9.67
N ASP A 406 -0.42 -0.12 -9.41
CA ASP A 406 -1.42 0.14 -10.43
C ASP A 406 -1.97 1.57 -10.29
N THR A 407 -1.89 2.32 -11.39
CA THR A 407 -2.37 3.68 -11.53
C THR A 407 -3.15 3.86 -12.84
N ALA A 408 -3.61 5.07 -13.12
CA ALA A 408 -4.18 5.48 -14.40
C ALA A 408 -4.11 6.99 -14.53
N ALA A 409 -4.02 7.48 -15.75
CA ALA A 409 -4.01 8.92 -16.05
C ALA A 409 -5.21 9.67 -15.44
N VAL A 410 -6.40 9.04 -15.40
CA VAL A 410 -7.61 9.65 -14.83
C VAL A 410 -7.60 9.75 -13.30
N TYR A 411 -6.82 8.91 -12.59
CA TYR A 411 -6.83 8.89 -11.13
C TYR A 411 -6.11 10.09 -10.51
N GLN A 412 -5.31 10.81 -11.31
CA GLN A 412 -4.38 11.85 -10.86
C GLN A 412 -3.33 11.36 -9.84
N SER A 413 -3.12 10.06 -9.73
CA SER A 413 -2.15 9.44 -8.82
C SER A 413 -0.79 9.15 -9.46
N GLU A 414 -0.63 9.30 -10.79
CA GLU A 414 0.63 9.08 -11.50
C GLU A 414 1.77 9.94 -10.97
N LYS A 415 1.55 11.25 -10.80
CA LYS A 415 2.60 12.15 -10.31
C LYS A 415 3.04 11.83 -8.86
N PRO A 416 2.13 11.66 -7.89
CA PRO A 416 2.50 11.19 -6.55
C PRO A 416 3.23 9.83 -6.56
N LEU A 417 2.84 8.90 -7.44
CA LEU A 417 3.51 7.61 -7.60
C LEU A 417 4.94 7.79 -8.13
N GLY A 418 5.14 8.61 -9.17
CA GLY A 418 6.45 8.91 -9.71
C GLY A 418 7.40 9.52 -8.68
N GLU A 419 6.91 10.51 -7.93
CA GLU A 419 7.66 11.12 -6.82
C GLU A 419 8.03 10.10 -5.74
N ALA A 420 7.12 9.19 -5.37
CA ALA A 420 7.41 8.12 -4.43
C ALA A 420 8.45 7.12 -4.96
N ILE A 421 8.41 6.75 -6.23
CA ILE A 421 9.39 5.85 -6.85
C ILE A 421 10.79 6.48 -6.82
N CYS A 422 10.91 7.78 -7.13
CA CYS A 422 12.18 8.50 -7.08
C CYS A 422 12.78 8.58 -5.66
N LEU A 423 11.92 8.70 -4.64
CA LEU A 423 12.34 8.81 -3.24
C LEU A 423 12.52 7.45 -2.55
N GLY A 424 11.83 6.41 -3.04
CA GLY A 424 11.77 5.09 -2.43
C GLY A 424 13.11 4.37 -2.41
N SER A 425 13.25 3.46 -1.44
CA SER A 425 14.45 2.63 -1.31
C SER A 425 14.38 1.39 -2.21
N ILE A 426 14.42 1.59 -3.53
CA ILE A 426 14.61 0.52 -4.52
C ILE A 426 16.06 0.53 -5.03
N LYS A 427 16.60 -0.63 -5.43
CA LYS A 427 17.96 -0.67 -6.00
C LYS A 427 17.96 -0.17 -7.44
N SER A 428 16.92 -0.53 -8.19
CA SER A 428 16.77 -0.20 -9.60
C SER A 428 15.30 -0.23 -10.02
N ARG A 429 14.98 0.44 -11.14
CA ARG A 429 13.60 0.58 -11.64
C ARG A 429 12.99 -0.77 -12.05
N ASP A 430 13.78 -1.71 -12.52
CA ASP A 430 13.37 -3.06 -12.91
C ASP A 430 12.90 -3.94 -11.76
N GLU A 431 13.14 -3.54 -10.49
CA GLU A 431 12.50 -4.21 -9.35
C GLU A 431 10.99 -3.96 -9.30
N LEU A 432 10.49 -2.91 -9.96
CA LEU A 432 9.08 -2.51 -9.92
C LEU A 432 8.33 -2.92 -11.18
N PHE A 433 7.06 -3.28 -11.00
CA PHE A 433 6.06 -3.48 -12.04
C PHE A 433 5.01 -2.36 -11.94
N ILE A 434 5.04 -1.43 -12.89
CA ILE A 434 4.15 -0.25 -12.92
C ILE A 434 3.14 -0.41 -14.03
N THR A 435 1.85 -0.33 -13.66
CA THR A 435 0.71 -0.36 -14.59
C THR A 435 0.07 1.01 -14.68
N SER A 436 -0.15 1.53 -15.90
CA SER A 436 -1.03 2.69 -16.13
C SER A 436 -2.04 2.40 -17.25
N LYS A 437 -3.00 3.32 -17.47
CA LYS A 437 -4.16 3.10 -18.33
C LYS A 437 -4.49 4.31 -19.21
N LEU A 438 -4.75 4.03 -20.48
CA LEU A 438 -5.26 4.95 -21.49
C LEU A 438 -6.72 5.32 -21.18
N TRP A 439 -6.97 6.60 -20.91
CA TRP A 439 -8.33 7.10 -20.66
C TRP A 439 -9.14 7.27 -21.95
N CYS A 440 -10.47 7.22 -21.82
CA CYS A 440 -11.42 7.20 -22.93
C CYS A 440 -11.34 8.41 -23.87
N THR A 441 -11.00 9.61 -23.36
CA THR A 441 -10.81 10.81 -24.21
C THR A 441 -9.55 10.73 -25.08
N ASN A 442 -8.61 9.85 -24.72
CA ASN A 442 -7.39 9.58 -25.48
C ASN A 442 -7.46 8.26 -26.26
N ALA A 443 -8.59 7.54 -26.22
CA ALA A 443 -8.80 6.29 -26.95
C ALA A 443 -9.12 6.55 -28.43
N HIS A 444 -8.17 7.21 -29.11
CA HIS A 444 -8.15 7.53 -30.53
C HIS A 444 -6.70 7.32 -31.01
N HIS A 445 -6.51 6.71 -32.17
CA HIS A 445 -5.19 6.28 -32.67
C HIS A 445 -4.06 7.31 -32.45
N HIS A 446 -4.27 8.54 -32.91
CA HIS A 446 -3.30 9.63 -32.87
C HIS A 446 -3.04 10.20 -31.45
N LEU A 447 -3.86 9.83 -30.46
CA LEU A 447 -3.75 10.31 -29.07
C LEU A 447 -3.16 9.28 -28.11
N VAL A 448 -3.09 8.00 -28.50
CA VAL A 448 -2.58 6.93 -27.62
C VAL A 448 -1.12 7.18 -27.22
N LEU A 449 -0.25 7.41 -28.22
CA LEU A 449 1.17 7.63 -27.98
C LEU A 449 1.44 8.92 -27.15
N PRO A 450 0.85 10.08 -27.48
CA PRO A 450 0.96 11.27 -26.64
C PRO A 450 0.47 11.06 -25.20
N ALA A 451 -0.63 10.33 -25.01
CA ALA A 451 -1.16 10.04 -23.67
C ALA A 451 -0.20 9.17 -22.84
N LEU A 452 0.43 8.17 -23.45
CA LEU A 452 1.46 7.38 -22.76
C LEU A 452 2.70 8.23 -22.42
N GLN A 453 3.13 9.11 -23.33
CA GLN A 453 4.26 10.01 -23.06
C GLN A 453 3.97 10.96 -21.89
N GLU A 454 2.75 11.48 -21.79
CA GLU A 454 2.30 12.28 -20.63
C GLU A 454 2.33 11.44 -19.34
N THR A 455 1.80 10.21 -19.37
CA THR A 455 1.88 9.27 -18.25
C THR A 455 3.33 9.04 -17.80
N LEU A 456 4.24 8.81 -18.74
CA LEU A 456 5.67 8.61 -18.45
C LEU A 456 6.31 9.85 -17.84
N GLN A 457 5.94 11.04 -18.33
CA GLN A 457 6.38 12.31 -17.75
C GLN A 457 5.87 12.49 -16.31
N ASN A 458 4.59 12.21 -16.06
CA ASN A 458 4.00 12.29 -14.73
C ASN A 458 4.69 11.33 -13.75
N LEU A 459 4.93 10.09 -14.19
CA LEU A 459 5.61 9.06 -13.41
C LEU A 459 7.13 9.30 -13.29
N GLN A 460 7.70 10.18 -14.10
CA GLN A 460 9.15 10.38 -14.23
C GLN A 460 9.89 9.08 -14.62
N LEU A 461 9.30 8.32 -15.55
CA LEU A 461 9.81 7.03 -16.02
C LEU A 461 10.07 7.04 -17.52
N GLU A 462 11.00 6.20 -17.98
CA GLU A 462 11.25 5.99 -19.41
C GLU A 462 10.33 4.92 -20.01
N TYR A 463 9.86 3.98 -19.17
CA TYR A 463 8.91 2.95 -19.55
C TYR A 463 8.01 2.56 -18.37
N ILE A 464 6.85 2.00 -18.71
CA ILE A 464 5.99 1.25 -17.77
C ILE A 464 5.95 -0.23 -18.14
N ASP A 465 5.58 -1.08 -17.20
CA ASP A 465 5.61 -2.53 -17.41
C ASP A 465 4.34 -3.00 -18.13
N LEU A 466 3.21 -2.33 -17.86
CA LEU A 466 1.93 -2.64 -18.46
C LEU A 466 1.13 -1.37 -18.78
N TYR A 467 0.67 -1.26 -20.02
CA TYR A 467 -0.26 -0.20 -20.44
C TYR A 467 -1.60 -0.79 -20.87
N LEU A 468 -2.69 -0.31 -20.28
CA LEU A 468 -4.04 -0.87 -20.49
C LEU A 468 -4.99 0.12 -21.18
N ILE A 469 -5.84 -0.36 -22.09
CA ILE A 469 -7.08 0.38 -22.42
C ILE A 469 -8.00 0.33 -21.20
N HIS A 470 -8.42 1.48 -20.65
CA HIS A 470 -9.11 1.52 -19.35
C HIS A 470 -10.58 1.03 -19.43
N LEU A 471 -11.31 1.43 -20.47
CA LEU A 471 -12.70 1.05 -20.72
C LEU A 471 -12.90 0.81 -22.23
N PRO A 472 -13.84 -0.07 -22.64
CA PRO A 472 -14.08 -0.39 -24.05
C PRO A 472 -14.96 0.66 -24.76
N VAL A 473 -14.66 1.94 -24.56
CA VAL A 473 -15.40 3.08 -25.12
C VAL A 473 -14.46 4.26 -25.37
N SER A 474 -14.79 5.10 -26.35
CA SER A 474 -14.10 6.37 -26.56
C SER A 474 -14.98 7.51 -26.07
N LEU A 475 -14.36 8.59 -25.61
CA LEU A 475 -15.04 9.87 -25.40
C LEU A 475 -14.54 10.87 -26.44
N LYS A 476 -15.30 11.95 -26.69
CA LYS A 476 -14.77 13.08 -27.46
C LYS A 476 -13.41 13.52 -26.90
N PRO A 477 -12.40 13.79 -27.74
CA PRO A 477 -11.10 14.27 -27.28
C PRO A 477 -11.24 15.53 -26.43
N GLY A 478 -10.48 15.60 -25.33
CA GLY A 478 -10.52 16.74 -24.41
C GLY A 478 -10.10 16.37 -22.99
N GLU A 479 -10.50 17.23 -22.05
CA GLU A 479 -10.18 17.10 -20.63
C GLU A 479 -10.74 15.81 -20.01
N ARG A 480 -10.01 15.24 -19.05
CA ARG A 480 -10.36 14.01 -18.34
C ARG A 480 -11.37 14.31 -17.20
N VAL A 481 -12.56 14.77 -17.55
CA VAL A 481 -13.62 15.11 -16.58
C VAL A 481 -14.37 13.86 -16.14
N VAL A 482 -14.58 13.71 -14.82
CA VAL A 482 -15.44 12.67 -14.22
C VAL A 482 -16.41 13.34 -13.24
N PRO A 483 -17.73 13.14 -13.37
CA PRO A 483 -18.40 12.39 -14.44
C PRO A 483 -18.31 13.11 -15.80
N PHE A 484 -18.17 12.35 -16.89
CA PHE A 484 -18.22 12.88 -18.25
C PHE A 484 -19.66 13.03 -18.74
N LYS A 485 -19.88 13.83 -19.79
CA LYS A 485 -21.18 14.00 -20.41
C LYS A 485 -21.52 12.80 -21.27
N LYS A 486 -22.79 12.36 -21.23
CA LYS A 486 -23.25 11.22 -22.04
C LYS A 486 -23.17 11.53 -23.53
N GLU A 487 -23.40 12.78 -23.93
CA GLU A 487 -23.27 13.21 -25.33
C GLU A 487 -21.84 13.09 -25.91
N ASP A 488 -20.84 12.86 -25.05
CA ASP A 488 -19.45 12.70 -25.47
C ASP A 488 -19.07 11.22 -25.68
N LEU A 489 -19.95 10.27 -25.39
CA LEU A 489 -19.73 8.84 -25.63
C LEU A 489 -19.66 8.54 -27.12
N LEU A 490 -18.60 7.85 -27.53
CA LEU A 490 -18.33 7.42 -28.89
C LEU A 490 -18.03 5.91 -28.92
N PRO A 491 -18.44 5.19 -29.98
CA PRO A 491 -17.98 3.83 -30.18
C PRO A 491 -16.45 3.83 -30.37
N MET A 492 -15.76 2.96 -29.65
CA MET A 492 -14.32 2.82 -29.81
C MET A 492 -14.00 1.99 -31.05
N ASP A 493 -13.08 2.49 -31.88
CA ASP A 493 -12.43 1.68 -32.91
C ASP A 493 -11.34 0.81 -32.27
N PHE A 494 -11.69 -0.42 -31.88
CA PHE A 494 -10.78 -1.36 -31.21
C PHE A 494 -9.52 -1.62 -32.03
N LYS A 495 -9.65 -1.79 -33.35
CA LYS A 495 -8.50 -2.06 -34.22
C LYS A 495 -7.56 -0.86 -34.21
N SER A 496 -8.10 0.32 -34.47
CA SER A 496 -7.29 1.53 -34.62
C SER A 496 -6.61 1.93 -33.32
N VAL A 497 -7.28 1.80 -32.16
CA VAL A 497 -6.67 2.09 -30.85
C VAL A 497 -5.62 1.04 -30.49
N TRP A 498 -5.89 -0.24 -30.74
CA TRP A 498 -4.94 -1.31 -30.45
C TRP A 498 -3.67 -1.23 -31.30
N GLU A 499 -3.77 -0.89 -32.59
CA GLU A 499 -2.60 -0.67 -33.45
C GLU A 499 -1.67 0.41 -32.88
N ALA A 500 -2.21 1.46 -32.26
CA ALA A 500 -1.41 2.49 -31.59
C ALA A 500 -0.84 2.03 -30.23
N MET A 501 -1.54 1.15 -29.50
CA MET A 501 -0.98 0.48 -28.32
C MET A 501 0.20 -0.42 -28.69
N GLU A 502 0.10 -1.17 -29.79
CA GLU A 502 1.19 -1.98 -30.33
C GLU A 502 2.40 -1.14 -30.75
N GLU A 503 2.17 0.07 -31.27
CA GLU A 503 3.25 1.02 -31.56
C GLU A 503 3.96 1.48 -30.29
N CYS A 504 3.22 1.82 -29.22
CA CYS A 504 3.81 2.16 -27.93
C CYS A 504 4.71 1.04 -27.38
N TRP A 505 4.29 -0.22 -27.55
CA TRP A 505 5.09 -1.39 -27.20
C TRP A 505 6.35 -1.52 -28.08
N LYS A 506 6.22 -1.37 -29.40
CA LYS A 506 7.34 -1.44 -30.35
C LYS A 506 8.40 -0.37 -30.08
N LEU A 507 7.98 0.81 -29.64
CA LEU A 507 8.87 1.91 -29.25
C LEU A 507 9.56 1.67 -27.89
N GLY A 508 9.21 0.60 -27.16
CA GLY A 508 9.81 0.26 -25.88
C GLY A 508 9.30 1.09 -24.69
N LEU A 509 8.25 1.91 -24.90
CA LEU A 509 7.64 2.77 -23.87
C LEU A 509 6.80 1.97 -22.87
N THR A 510 6.37 0.78 -23.27
CA THR A 510 5.77 -0.20 -22.38
C THR A 510 6.30 -1.60 -22.67
N LYS A 511 6.47 -2.43 -21.65
CA LYS A 511 6.93 -3.83 -21.81
C LYS A 511 5.80 -4.77 -22.24
N SER A 512 4.58 -4.46 -21.84
CA SER A 512 3.36 -5.21 -22.19
C SER A 512 2.18 -4.27 -22.43
N ILE A 513 1.20 -4.74 -23.22
CA ILE A 513 -0.06 -4.05 -23.46
C ILE A 513 -1.24 -4.96 -23.14
N GLY A 514 -2.34 -4.37 -22.67
CA GLY A 514 -3.53 -5.12 -22.28
C GLY A 514 -4.78 -4.24 -22.30
N VAL A 515 -5.83 -4.77 -21.69
CA VAL A 515 -7.13 -4.11 -21.59
C VAL A 515 -7.68 -4.18 -20.17
N SER A 516 -8.69 -3.38 -19.90
CA SER A 516 -9.45 -3.38 -18.66
C SER A 516 -10.94 -3.26 -18.98
N ASN A 517 -11.78 -3.99 -18.24
CA ASN A 517 -13.24 -4.00 -18.42
C ASN A 517 -13.73 -4.59 -19.76
N PHE A 518 -13.00 -5.54 -20.35
CA PHE A 518 -13.44 -6.22 -21.57
C PHE A 518 -14.16 -7.54 -21.24
N SER A 519 -15.34 -7.74 -21.82
CA SER A 519 -16.09 -9.02 -21.83
C SER A 519 -15.40 -10.05 -22.74
N CYS A 520 -15.80 -11.33 -22.66
CA CYS A 520 -15.26 -12.36 -23.55
C CYS A 520 -15.46 -11.99 -25.03
N LYS A 521 -16.66 -11.51 -25.39
CA LYS A 521 -16.99 -11.14 -26.78
C LYS A 521 -16.19 -9.93 -27.28
N LYS A 522 -15.89 -8.95 -26.41
CA LYS A 522 -15.03 -7.83 -26.77
C LYS A 522 -13.56 -8.27 -26.93
N LEU A 523 -13.08 -9.18 -26.08
CA LEU A 523 -11.76 -9.79 -26.25
C LEU A 523 -11.67 -10.58 -27.56
N GLU A 524 -12.68 -11.37 -27.93
CA GLU A 524 -12.71 -12.08 -29.22
C GLU A 524 -12.59 -11.13 -30.42
N LYS A 525 -13.35 -10.03 -30.40
CA LYS A 525 -13.26 -8.99 -31.44
C LYS A 525 -11.87 -8.39 -31.53
N LEU A 526 -11.23 -8.11 -30.39
CA LEU A 526 -9.88 -7.56 -30.34
C LEU A 526 -8.84 -8.56 -30.84
N LEU A 527 -8.89 -9.81 -30.37
CA LEU A 527 -7.98 -10.89 -30.76
C LEU A 527 -8.03 -11.18 -32.26
N ALA A 528 -9.18 -10.96 -32.92
CA ALA A 528 -9.32 -11.15 -34.36
C ALA A 528 -8.51 -10.14 -35.20
N VAL A 529 -8.15 -8.98 -34.62
CA VAL A 529 -7.42 -7.90 -35.32
C VAL A 529 -6.03 -7.63 -34.74
N ALA A 530 -5.76 -8.09 -33.52
CA ALA A 530 -4.51 -7.87 -32.81
C ALA A 530 -3.35 -8.66 -33.44
N LYS A 531 -2.22 -7.99 -33.66
CA LYS A 531 -0.94 -8.64 -34.02
C LYS A 531 -0.20 -9.07 -32.77
N ILE A 532 -0.31 -8.28 -31.71
CA ILE A 532 0.17 -8.60 -30.36
C ILE A 532 -1.07 -8.81 -29.49
N PRO A 533 -1.32 -10.03 -28.98
CA PRO A 533 -2.48 -10.28 -28.13
C PRO A 533 -2.37 -9.50 -26.81
N PRO A 534 -3.49 -9.09 -26.19
CA PRO A 534 -3.46 -8.46 -24.87
C PRO A 534 -2.85 -9.40 -23.84
N ALA A 535 -1.82 -8.94 -23.13
CA ALA A 535 -1.17 -9.73 -22.08
C ALA A 535 -2.04 -9.86 -20.84
N VAL A 536 -2.83 -8.82 -20.53
CA VAL A 536 -3.66 -8.73 -19.33
C VAL A 536 -5.07 -8.24 -19.68
N ASN A 537 -6.08 -8.82 -19.04
CA ASN A 537 -7.39 -8.20 -18.86
C ASN A 537 -7.62 -7.89 -17.37
N GLN A 538 -7.61 -6.61 -17.01
CA GLN A 538 -7.87 -6.16 -15.65
C GLN A 538 -9.39 -5.96 -15.45
N VAL A 539 -9.99 -6.65 -14.49
CA VAL A 539 -11.45 -6.62 -14.31
C VAL A 539 -11.86 -6.62 -12.84
N GLU A 540 -13.07 -6.16 -12.56
CA GLU A 540 -13.67 -6.36 -11.25
C GLU A 540 -13.71 -7.86 -10.97
N MET A 541 -13.10 -8.27 -9.87
CA MET A 541 -13.18 -9.64 -9.40
C MET A 541 -13.03 -9.71 -7.90
N ASN A 542 -13.99 -10.35 -7.25
CA ASN A 542 -14.08 -10.57 -5.81
C ASN A 542 -14.99 -11.78 -5.53
N PRO A 543 -15.13 -12.26 -4.29
CA PRO A 543 -15.98 -13.42 -3.99
C PRO A 543 -17.45 -13.29 -4.44
N LEU A 544 -17.99 -12.08 -4.55
CA LEU A 544 -19.35 -11.79 -5.02
C LEU A 544 -19.42 -11.56 -6.55
N TRP A 545 -18.30 -11.40 -7.23
CA TRP A 545 -18.23 -11.32 -8.69
C TRP A 545 -17.01 -12.07 -9.20
N GLN A 546 -17.17 -13.37 -9.40
CA GLN A 546 -16.05 -14.31 -9.52
C GLN A 546 -15.48 -14.45 -10.92
N GLN A 547 -16.15 -13.89 -11.93
CA GLN A 547 -15.71 -13.86 -13.32
C GLN A 547 -15.40 -15.26 -13.92
N LYS A 548 -16.10 -16.34 -13.49
CA LYS A 548 -15.76 -17.73 -13.87
C LYS A 548 -15.63 -17.91 -15.40
N LYS A 549 -16.62 -17.43 -16.15
CA LYS A 549 -16.63 -17.49 -17.63
C LYS A 549 -15.43 -16.76 -18.23
N LEU A 550 -15.21 -15.51 -17.83
CA LEU A 550 -14.14 -14.68 -18.36
C LEU A 550 -12.75 -15.22 -18.01
N ARG A 551 -12.55 -15.72 -16.78
CA ARG A 551 -11.28 -16.34 -16.38
C ARG A 551 -10.96 -17.56 -17.21
N GLN A 552 -11.95 -18.42 -17.46
CA GLN A 552 -11.75 -19.60 -18.29
C GLN A 552 -11.38 -19.21 -19.73
N PHE A 553 -12.11 -18.24 -20.31
CA PHE A 553 -11.80 -17.70 -21.62
C PHE A 553 -10.37 -17.12 -21.69
N CYS A 554 -10.01 -16.25 -20.75
CA CYS A 554 -8.67 -15.64 -20.69
C CYS A 554 -7.57 -16.69 -20.57
N LYS A 555 -7.77 -17.71 -19.71
CA LYS A 555 -6.84 -18.84 -19.57
C LYS A 555 -6.63 -19.60 -20.88
N GLU A 556 -7.70 -19.89 -21.62
CA GLU A 556 -7.63 -20.57 -22.92
C GLU A 556 -6.92 -19.72 -23.99
N LYS A 557 -7.01 -18.39 -23.89
CA LYS A 557 -6.36 -17.45 -24.81
C LYS A 557 -4.96 -17.01 -24.38
N GLY A 558 -4.46 -17.49 -23.23
CA GLY A 558 -3.17 -17.06 -22.68
C GLY A 558 -3.14 -15.61 -22.20
N ILE A 559 -4.29 -15.05 -21.81
CA ILE A 559 -4.44 -13.70 -21.28
C ILE A 559 -4.47 -13.79 -19.75
N HIS A 560 -3.60 -13.05 -19.07
CA HIS A 560 -3.59 -13.00 -17.62
C HIS A 560 -4.74 -12.13 -17.08
N VAL A 561 -5.33 -12.52 -15.95
CA VAL A 561 -6.39 -11.74 -15.29
C VAL A 561 -5.82 -11.02 -14.08
N THR A 562 -6.11 -9.73 -13.98
CA THR A 562 -5.81 -8.92 -12.80
C THR A 562 -7.11 -8.44 -12.16
N ALA A 563 -7.34 -8.82 -10.92
CA ALA A 563 -8.52 -8.45 -10.14
C ALA A 563 -8.38 -7.04 -9.57
N TYR A 564 -9.21 -6.10 -10.03
CA TYR A 564 -9.44 -4.83 -9.32
C TYR A 564 -10.68 -4.95 -8.41
N SER A 565 -10.79 -4.06 -7.43
CA SER A 565 -11.87 -4.08 -6.41
C SER A 565 -12.04 -5.43 -5.70
N PRO A 566 -10.95 -6.11 -5.27
CA PRO A 566 -11.06 -7.41 -4.59
C PRO A 566 -11.83 -7.33 -3.27
N LEU A 567 -11.95 -6.12 -2.70
CA LEU A 567 -12.67 -5.81 -1.45
C LEU A 567 -13.98 -5.05 -1.69
N GLY A 568 -14.51 -5.08 -2.92
CA GLY A 568 -15.75 -4.37 -3.29
C GLY A 568 -15.64 -2.85 -3.45
N ALA A 569 -14.44 -2.27 -3.26
CA ALA A 569 -14.20 -0.82 -3.37
C ALA A 569 -15.12 0.04 -2.48
N LYS A 570 -15.20 -0.30 -1.19
CA LYS A 570 -15.90 0.52 -0.18
C LYS A 570 -15.51 2.00 -0.23
N GLY A 571 -16.52 2.87 -0.29
CA GLY A 571 -16.36 4.33 -0.15
C GLY A 571 -16.08 5.11 -1.44
N VAL A 572 -16.20 4.48 -2.62
CA VAL A 572 -16.09 5.15 -3.93
C VAL A 572 -17.34 4.87 -4.78
N PHE A 573 -17.61 5.72 -5.77
CA PHE A 573 -18.89 5.68 -6.53
C PHE A 573 -19.09 4.40 -7.37
N TRP A 574 -18.01 3.68 -7.67
CA TRP A 574 -18.04 2.41 -8.42
C TRP A 574 -18.04 1.16 -7.54
N GLY A 575 -18.15 1.32 -6.21
CA GLY A 575 -18.00 0.22 -5.27
C GLY A 575 -19.21 0.00 -4.36
N THR A 576 -19.13 -1.05 -3.57
CA THR A 576 -20.17 -1.53 -2.65
C THR A 576 -19.55 -2.12 -1.39
N ASN A 577 -20.27 -2.06 -0.28
CA ASN A 577 -19.85 -2.72 0.95
C ASN A 577 -20.21 -4.21 1.01
N LYS A 578 -21.03 -4.72 0.07
CA LYS A 578 -21.57 -6.10 0.09
C LYS A 578 -20.49 -7.16 0.29
N VAL A 579 -19.30 -6.97 -0.29
CA VAL A 579 -18.17 -7.90 -0.13
C VAL A 579 -17.67 -7.93 1.32
N MET A 580 -17.54 -6.75 1.95
CA MET A 580 -17.03 -6.64 3.32
C MET A 580 -18.07 -6.99 4.39
N GLU A 581 -19.35 -6.99 4.04
CA GLU A 581 -20.50 -7.29 4.91
C GLU A 581 -21.07 -8.70 4.62
N CYS A 582 -20.36 -9.54 3.85
CA CYS A 582 -20.82 -10.87 3.50
C CYS A 582 -20.65 -11.84 4.68
N GLU A 583 -21.77 -12.35 5.21
CA GLU A 583 -21.80 -13.26 6.35
C GLU A 583 -20.95 -14.52 6.15
N VAL A 584 -20.96 -15.09 4.94
CA VAL A 584 -20.14 -16.27 4.59
C VAL A 584 -18.65 -15.97 4.73
N LEU A 585 -18.21 -14.79 4.26
CA LEU A 585 -16.81 -14.39 4.34
C LEU A 585 -16.41 -14.05 5.78
N GLU A 586 -17.31 -13.47 6.56
CA GLU A 586 -17.11 -13.22 7.99
C GLU A 586 -16.99 -14.52 8.80
N GLU A 587 -17.81 -15.53 8.51
CA GLU A 587 -17.71 -16.85 9.15
C GLU A 587 -16.34 -17.48 8.89
N ILE A 588 -15.90 -17.48 7.63
CA ILE A 588 -14.58 -18.00 7.24
C ILE A 588 -13.46 -17.21 7.91
N ALA A 589 -13.57 -15.88 7.93
CA ALA A 589 -12.60 -14.99 8.59
C ALA A 589 -12.45 -15.32 10.08
N ARG A 590 -13.57 -15.47 10.80
CA ARG A 590 -13.58 -15.87 12.21
C ARG A 590 -12.96 -17.26 12.42
N ALA A 591 -13.32 -18.23 11.59
CA ALA A 591 -12.79 -19.61 11.69
C ALA A 591 -11.28 -19.66 11.46
N LYS A 592 -10.73 -18.81 10.58
CA LYS A 592 -9.29 -18.71 10.29
C LYS A 592 -8.50 -17.83 11.26
N GLY A 593 -9.17 -17.02 12.08
CA GLY A 593 -8.51 -15.95 12.83
C GLY A 593 -7.88 -14.91 11.90
N LYS A 594 -8.52 -14.63 10.76
CA LYS A 594 -8.08 -13.68 9.73
C LYS A 594 -9.15 -12.62 9.51
N THR A 595 -8.85 -11.56 8.77
CA THR A 595 -9.86 -10.55 8.41
C THR A 595 -10.62 -10.93 7.14
N VAL A 596 -11.80 -10.36 6.95
CA VAL A 596 -12.58 -10.51 5.70
C VAL A 596 -11.75 -10.07 4.48
N ALA A 597 -10.93 -9.03 4.64
CA ALA A 597 -10.05 -8.56 3.57
C ALA A 597 -9.02 -9.64 3.19
N GLN A 598 -8.34 -10.22 4.17
CA GLN A 598 -7.39 -11.31 3.94
C GLN A 598 -8.06 -12.53 3.30
N VAL A 599 -9.28 -12.90 3.71
CA VAL A 599 -10.06 -13.99 3.08
C VAL A 599 -10.35 -13.68 1.61
N CYS A 600 -10.79 -12.46 1.30
CA CYS A 600 -11.04 -12.05 -0.09
C CYS A 600 -9.77 -12.13 -0.94
N LEU A 601 -8.67 -11.54 -0.46
CA LEU A 601 -7.40 -11.52 -1.19
C LEU A 601 -6.81 -12.94 -1.35
N ARG A 602 -6.89 -13.77 -0.30
CA ARG A 602 -6.49 -15.17 -0.34
C ARG A 602 -7.31 -15.95 -1.35
N TRP A 603 -8.63 -15.75 -1.37
CA TRP A 603 -9.49 -16.40 -2.35
C TRP A 603 -9.09 -16.04 -3.77
N VAL A 604 -8.90 -14.74 -4.07
CA VAL A 604 -8.46 -14.27 -5.39
C VAL A 604 -7.11 -14.91 -5.77
N TYR A 605 -6.14 -14.96 -4.84
CA TYR A 605 -4.87 -15.65 -5.06
C TYR A 605 -5.04 -17.11 -5.47
N GLU A 606 -5.91 -17.86 -4.79
CA GLU A 606 -6.18 -19.27 -5.10
C GLU A 606 -6.90 -19.47 -6.45
N GLN A 607 -7.46 -18.42 -7.03
CA GLN A 607 -7.98 -18.45 -8.40
C GLN A 607 -6.89 -18.34 -9.48
N GLY A 608 -5.63 -18.12 -9.10
CA GLY A 608 -4.50 -17.99 -10.02
C GLY A 608 -4.48 -16.66 -10.78
N VAL A 609 -5.02 -15.58 -10.19
CA VAL A 609 -5.05 -14.24 -10.78
C VAL A 609 -4.29 -13.25 -9.89
N SER A 610 -3.72 -12.19 -10.45
CA SER A 610 -3.07 -11.15 -9.63
C SER A 610 -4.11 -10.18 -9.05
N VAL A 611 -3.76 -9.54 -7.94
CA VAL A 611 -4.68 -8.78 -7.10
C VAL A 611 -4.22 -7.35 -6.95
N LEU A 612 -5.11 -6.39 -7.17
CA LEU A 612 -4.86 -4.97 -6.92
C LEU A 612 -5.69 -4.50 -5.74
N VAL A 613 -5.01 -4.32 -4.60
CA VAL A 613 -5.64 -3.86 -3.37
C VAL A 613 -5.19 -2.45 -3.04
N LYS A 614 -6.14 -1.56 -2.73
CA LYS A 614 -5.86 -0.16 -2.40
C LYS A 614 -6.04 0.08 -0.90
N SER A 615 -5.06 0.73 -0.28
CA SER A 615 -5.19 1.28 1.08
C SER A 615 -4.28 2.49 1.24
N PHE A 616 -4.70 3.45 2.09
CA PHE A 616 -3.82 4.52 2.60
C PHE A 616 -3.51 4.35 4.10
N ASN A 617 -4.05 3.31 4.72
CA ASN A 617 -3.76 2.94 6.09
C ASN A 617 -2.62 1.92 6.09
N LYS A 618 -1.56 2.23 6.85
CA LYS A 618 -0.32 1.46 6.91
C LYS A 618 -0.53 0.02 7.37
N ASP A 619 -1.31 -0.17 8.42
CA ASP A 619 -1.59 -1.50 8.98
C ASP A 619 -2.28 -2.39 7.96
N ARG A 620 -3.29 -1.87 7.25
CA ARG A 620 -3.95 -2.59 6.15
C ARG A 620 -3.02 -2.91 5.00
N ILE A 621 -2.07 -2.03 4.64
CA ILE A 621 -1.09 -2.31 3.57
C ILE A 621 -0.22 -3.50 3.96
N LYS A 622 0.21 -3.56 5.22
CA LYS A 622 0.96 -4.70 5.77
C LYS A 622 0.10 -5.96 5.83
N GLU A 623 -1.08 -5.88 6.41
CA GLU A 623 -2.03 -6.99 6.58
C GLU A 623 -2.39 -7.68 5.25
N ASN A 624 -2.50 -6.90 4.17
CA ASN A 624 -2.76 -7.42 2.82
C ASN A 624 -1.65 -8.36 2.31
N LEU A 625 -0.42 -8.28 2.84
CA LEU A 625 0.69 -9.20 2.50
C LEU A 625 0.62 -10.51 3.28
N GLU A 626 -0.16 -10.58 4.37
CA GLU A 626 -0.22 -11.72 5.29
C GLU A 626 -1.28 -12.76 4.85
N ILE A 627 -1.25 -13.08 3.54
CA ILE A 627 -2.19 -14.01 2.89
C ILE A 627 -1.52 -15.30 2.37
N PHE A 628 -0.20 -15.41 2.50
CA PHE A 628 0.57 -16.47 1.83
C PHE A 628 0.85 -17.69 2.73
N ASP A 629 0.93 -17.48 4.05
CA ASP A 629 1.31 -18.47 5.06
C ASP A 629 0.15 -19.38 5.54
N TRP A 630 -1.04 -19.22 4.96
CA TRP A 630 -2.23 -20.02 5.28
C TRP A 630 -3.07 -20.26 4.02
N THR A 631 -4.05 -21.18 4.08
CA THR A 631 -4.87 -21.57 2.91
C THR A 631 -6.36 -21.68 3.26
N LEU A 632 -7.22 -21.54 2.25
CA LEU A 632 -8.64 -21.88 2.38
C LEU A 632 -8.83 -23.39 2.20
N SER A 633 -9.76 -23.97 2.96
CA SER A 633 -10.14 -25.37 2.84
C SER A 633 -11.06 -25.57 1.63
N GLN A 634 -11.18 -26.81 1.17
CA GLN A 634 -12.07 -27.12 0.06
C GLN A 634 -13.55 -26.80 0.38
N GLU A 635 -13.96 -26.96 1.64
CA GLU A 635 -15.31 -26.61 2.10
C GLU A 635 -15.52 -25.09 2.07
N GLU A 636 -14.56 -24.31 2.53
CA GLU A 636 -14.63 -22.84 2.50
C GLU A 636 -14.66 -22.30 1.08
N LEU A 637 -13.86 -22.89 0.18
CA LEU A 637 -13.91 -22.59 -1.25
C LEU A 637 -15.28 -22.90 -1.85
N GLN A 638 -15.91 -24.02 -1.48
CA GLN A 638 -17.28 -24.34 -1.91
C GLN A 638 -18.30 -23.36 -1.36
N LYS A 639 -18.20 -22.95 -0.09
CA LYS A 639 -19.06 -21.91 0.50
C LYS A 639 -18.95 -20.60 -0.29
N ILE A 640 -17.74 -20.19 -0.65
CA ILE A 640 -17.51 -18.99 -1.48
C ILE A 640 -18.09 -19.17 -2.89
N ASP A 641 -17.91 -20.35 -3.51
CA ASP A 641 -18.39 -20.65 -4.86
C ASP A 641 -19.92 -20.49 -5.01
N LEU A 642 -20.66 -20.70 -3.93
CA LEU A 642 -22.11 -20.62 -3.84
C LEU A 642 -22.66 -19.21 -3.53
N ILE A 643 -21.79 -18.22 -3.26
CA ILE A 643 -22.23 -16.85 -2.99
C ILE A 643 -22.97 -16.29 -4.23
N PRO A 644 -24.15 -15.67 -4.07
CA PRO A 644 -24.86 -15.01 -5.16
C PRO A 644 -23.99 -13.99 -5.89
N GLN A 645 -23.96 -14.08 -7.22
CA GLN A 645 -23.07 -13.27 -8.05
C GLN A 645 -23.71 -11.91 -8.37
N HIS A 646 -23.06 -10.82 -7.96
CA HIS A 646 -23.48 -9.44 -8.21
C HIS A 646 -22.29 -8.59 -8.64
N LYS A 647 -22.41 -7.94 -9.80
CA LYS A 647 -21.39 -7.01 -10.28
C LYS A 647 -21.47 -5.68 -9.51
N GLY A 648 -20.40 -5.29 -8.83
CA GLY A 648 -20.33 -4.06 -8.04
C GLY A 648 -20.15 -2.81 -8.90
N PHE A 649 -19.42 -2.90 -10.01
CA PHE A 649 -19.26 -1.81 -10.97
C PHE A 649 -20.03 -2.10 -12.28
N PRO A 650 -21.32 -1.72 -12.36
CA PRO A 650 -22.10 -1.89 -13.59
C PRO A 650 -21.70 -0.90 -14.70
N ALA A 651 -21.02 0.20 -14.37
CA ALA A 651 -20.67 1.30 -15.28
C ALA A 651 -21.89 1.95 -15.96
N LEU A 652 -22.93 2.28 -15.18
CA LEU A 652 -24.17 2.90 -15.65
C LEU A 652 -23.96 4.22 -16.40
N GLU A 653 -22.88 4.93 -16.10
CA GLU A 653 -22.46 6.16 -16.77
C GLU A 653 -22.16 5.96 -18.26
N LEU A 654 -21.88 4.73 -18.70
CA LEU A 654 -21.64 4.38 -20.11
C LEU A 654 -22.91 4.09 -20.90
N ILE A 655 -24.07 4.07 -20.23
CA ILE A 655 -25.36 3.76 -20.85
C ILE A 655 -26.05 5.04 -21.28
N SER A 656 -26.33 5.16 -22.57
CA SER A 656 -27.06 6.29 -23.16
C SER A 656 -27.85 5.86 -24.40
N ASP A 657 -29.02 6.45 -24.61
CA ASP A 657 -29.89 6.15 -25.75
C ASP A 657 -29.21 6.51 -27.09
N GLU A 658 -28.42 7.59 -27.07
CA GLU A 658 -27.61 8.11 -28.18
C GLU A 658 -26.17 7.59 -28.16
N GLY A 659 -25.80 6.81 -27.14
CA GLY A 659 -24.44 6.30 -26.91
C GLY A 659 -24.17 4.97 -27.62
N PRO A 660 -22.93 4.46 -27.49
CA PRO A 660 -22.53 3.19 -28.07
C PRO A 660 -23.14 1.97 -27.38
N TYR A 661 -23.62 2.13 -26.13
CA TYR A 661 -24.26 1.08 -25.35
C TYR A 661 -25.59 1.60 -24.81
N LYS A 662 -26.68 0.92 -25.16
CA LYS A 662 -28.05 1.29 -24.77
C LYS A 662 -28.52 0.59 -23.50
N SER A 663 -27.83 -0.48 -23.11
CA SER A 663 -28.12 -1.22 -21.89
C SER A 663 -26.87 -1.86 -21.29
N LEU A 664 -26.98 -2.30 -20.04
CA LEU A 664 -25.90 -3.04 -19.36
C LEU A 664 -25.60 -4.37 -20.05
N GLU A 665 -26.62 -5.02 -20.62
CA GLU A 665 -26.47 -6.25 -21.39
C GLU A 665 -25.65 -6.02 -22.65
N GLU A 666 -25.79 -4.88 -23.33
CA GLU A 666 -24.96 -4.51 -24.47
C GLU A 666 -23.51 -4.17 -24.05
N LEU A 667 -23.35 -3.43 -22.95
CA LEU A 667 -22.03 -3.08 -22.42
C LEU A 667 -21.23 -4.30 -21.96
N TRP A 668 -21.88 -5.28 -21.32
CA TRP A 668 -21.23 -6.47 -20.80
C TRP A 668 -21.42 -7.72 -21.66
N ASP A 669 -22.07 -7.59 -22.82
CA ASP A 669 -22.39 -8.70 -23.73
C ASP A 669 -23.11 -9.87 -23.01
N GLY A 670 -24.03 -9.53 -22.11
CA GLY A 670 -24.76 -10.49 -21.27
C GLY A 670 -23.97 -11.04 -20.08
N GLU A 671 -22.72 -10.63 -19.87
CA GLU A 671 -21.88 -11.03 -18.72
C GLU A 671 -22.14 -10.15 -17.49
N ILE A 672 -23.41 -10.03 -17.11
CA ILE A 672 -23.84 -9.28 -15.94
C ILE A 672 -24.97 -10.01 -15.21
N ASN A 673 -24.88 -10.03 -13.88
CA ASN A 673 -26.00 -10.31 -12.98
C ASN A 673 -26.11 -9.08 -12.06
N ILE A 674 -27.27 -8.44 -12.06
CA ILE A 674 -27.56 -7.24 -11.28
C ILE A 674 -28.05 -7.65 -9.90
#